data_AF-A0A351LEA1-F1
#
_entry.id   AF-A0A351LEA1-F1
#
_cell.length_a   1.000
_cell.length_b   1.000
_cell.length_c   1.000
_cell.angle_alpha   90.00
_cell.angle_beta   90.00
_cell.angle_gamma   90.00
#
_symmetry.space_group_name_H-M   'P 1'
#
loop_
_entity.id
_entity.type
_entity.pdbx_description
1 polymer ?
#
loop_
_entity_poly.entity_id
_entity_poly.type
_entity_poly.pdbx_seq_one_letter_code
_entity_poly.pdbx_strand_id
1 'polypeptide(L)'
;MSEYRITLKPVYSCPAEETPKGVKLPENWLLSWHQVETLKAIRDSNIDVIFNTAMTGDGKSLAAYLAAMTNRTYTLAMYPTNELARDQEKQVAGYKEKFKPEYDPQIYRLNAAILDEFVITNKLASKLAGLCDRADNSEILLTNPDIFHYIHDFRYLRRNQEGKGDNADRLFAKIDNDYKLFLFDEFHVFSSPQITSVLNALLLIKHTLPGKKFLFLSATPNDLLQDFLSNAGFRYRIIDPVNQNGYQFTSGENWRQISYPISLSFPQKLEPNLRSSYDWILANAETTILKFFQEHPGSKGAIILNSIAAVKKLVPRFREIFEPLGLKVRENTGLTGETEKSKSVVEADLLLGTSTIDVGVDFKINFLVFEAADAGNFIQRFGRLGRHEGFEIYQAYALLPNFIVERLFEAEGHPLQDGESCDRISFSNAIRQHYGYVNQFRQYPKRWGGIQSACVHLELKKSLKKDYPEAADKFEADIEKALGITINQMRSQLFRCMEKEKKKIIEEARSFRGISQLDCGIYDETNPGEPEKERFKTYNLPSLMSNFRFDWMEEKDFMARAKKAGVVTNRFDKALCYLRLTGYREVREDWQFYCSRDDLREIAQSGKVQILKGLEITAGINAISRKLSKRGLVCFISDRDRATLRAKLGLPIHFQAYGLSDRADDTKPPYTIAFGRSALLLETLTWYWKPQEDEGWIC
;
A
#
# COMPACT_ATOMS: atom_id res chain seq x y z
N MET A 1 1.05 35.92 1.59
CA MET A 1 2.28 35.19 1.19
C MET A 1 2.31 35.15 -0.33
N SER A 2 3.49 35.23 -0.95
CA SER A 2 3.64 34.95 -2.38
C SER A 2 3.47 33.45 -2.63
N GLU A 3 2.89 33.09 -3.77
CA GLU A 3 2.72 31.71 -4.21
C GLU A 3 2.98 31.66 -5.71
N TYR A 4 3.52 30.53 -6.19
CA TYR A 4 3.56 30.24 -7.62
C TYR A 4 2.27 29.56 -8.05
N ARG A 5 1.81 29.83 -9.27
CA ARG A 5 0.58 29.28 -9.83
C ARG A 5 0.82 28.70 -11.22
N ILE A 6 0.22 27.56 -11.49
CA ILE A 6 0.16 26.97 -12.84
C ILE A 6 -1.26 26.51 -13.17
N THR A 7 -1.59 26.44 -14.45
CA THR A 7 -2.86 25.90 -14.93
C THR A 7 -2.65 24.60 -15.69
N LEU A 8 -3.13 23.49 -15.13
CA LEU A 8 -3.12 22.21 -15.81
C LEU A 8 -4.26 22.15 -16.82
N LYS A 9 -3.91 21.79 -18.05
CA LYS A 9 -4.88 21.57 -19.13
C LYS A 9 -5.82 20.40 -18.82
N PRO A 10 -7.04 20.41 -19.36
CA PRO A 10 -7.92 19.25 -19.28
C PRO A 10 -7.27 18.05 -19.98
N VAL A 11 -7.72 16.84 -19.64
CA VAL A 11 -7.28 15.61 -20.30
C VAL A 11 -8.48 14.90 -20.89
N TYR A 12 -8.36 14.54 -22.17
CA TYR A 12 -9.35 13.77 -22.89
C TYR A 12 -8.75 12.42 -23.31
N SER A 13 -9.53 11.36 -23.18
CA SER A 13 -9.17 9.99 -23.55
C SER A 13 -9.72 9.61 -24.92
N CYS A 14 -8.88 8.97 -25.72
CA CYS A 14 -9.22 8.51 -27.06
C CYS A 14 -10.33 7.46 -27.00
N PRO A 15 -11.44 7.64 -27.76
CA PRO A 15 -12.44 6.60 -27.89
C PRO A 15 -11.87 5.40 -28.65
N ALA A 16 -12.43 4.23 -28.42
CA ALA A 16 -12.20 3.07 -29.27
C ALA A 16 -12.93 3.27 -30.61
N GLU A 17 -12.28 2.87 -31.71
CA GLU A 17 -12.86 2.94 -33.06
C GLU A 17 -14.08 2.03 -33.19
N GLU A 18 -14.01 0.83 -32.60
CA GLU A 18 -15.05 -0.17 -32.70
C GLU A 18 -15.28 -0.89 -31.36
N THR A 19 -16.53 -1.32 -31.14
CA THR A 19 -16.85 -2.21 -30.02
C THR A 19 -16.39 -3.63 -30.34
N PRO A 20 -15.63 -4.31 -29.45
CA PRO A 20 -15.11 -5.65 -29.72
C PRO A 20 -16.23 -6.67 -29.96
N LYS A 21 -16.00 -7.62 -30.87
CA LYS A 21 -16.94 -8.71 -31.16
C LYS A 21 -17.37 -9.43 -29.87
N GLY A 22 -18.67 -9.64 -29.72
CA GLY A 22 -19.28 -10.30 -28.56
C GLY A 22 -19.41 -9.42 -27.31
N VAL A 23 -19.09 -8.13 -27.38
CA VAL A 23 -19.34 -7.17 -26.30
C VAL A 23 -20.63 -6.41 -26.59
N LYS A 24 -21.63 -6.57 -25.72
CA LYS A 24 -22.83 -5.74 -25.73
C LYS A 24 -22.64 -4.62 -24.70
N LEU A 25 -22.55 -3.38 -25.17
CA LEU A 25 -22.44 -2.22 -24.31
C LEU A 25 -23.82 -1.72 -23.87
N PRO A 26 -23.94 -1.09 -22.68
CA PRO A 26 -25.11 -0.30 -22.33
C PRO A 26 -25.35 0.82 -23.35
N GLU A 27 -26.59 1.33 -23.43
CA GLU A 27 -26.92 2.46 -24.30
C GLU A 27 -26.04 3.68 -23.99
N ASN A 28 -25.60 4.38 -25.05
CA ASN A 28 -24.75 5.58 -24.99
C ASN A 28 -23.36 5.38 -24.35
N TRP A 29 -22.89 4.13 -24.22
CA TRP A 29 -21.53 3.86 -23.78
C TRP A 29 -20.56 3.75 -24.95
N LEU A 30 -19.43 4.43 -24.83
CA LEU A 30 -18.27 4.29 -25.71
C LEU A 30 -17.08 3.87 -24.87
N LEU A 31 -16.40 2.81 -25.29
CA LEU A 31 -15.17 2.37 -24.64
C LEU A 31 -14.01 3.29 -25.04
N SER A 32 -13.06 3.48 -24.14
CA SER A 32 -11.76 4.07 -24.50
C SER A 32 -10.88 3.03 -25.22
N TRP A 33 -9.98 3.50 -26.09
CA TRP A 33 -9.04 2.64 -26.83
C TRP A 33 -8.35 1.60 -25.94
N HIS A 34 -7.83 2.05 -24.80
CA HIS A 34 -7.06 1.21 -23.89
C HIS A 34 -7.90 0.07 -23.27
N GLN A 35 -9.22 0.27 -23.13
CA GLN A 35 -10.14 -0.74 -22.59
C GLN A 35 -10.34 -1.88 -23.59
N VAL A 36 -10.46 -1.53 -24.88
CA VAL A 36 -10.54 -2.48 -25.99
C VAL A 36 -9.24 -3.25 -26.14
N GLU A 37 -8.09 -2.58 -26.14
CA GLU A 37 -6.80 -3.26 -26.24
C GLU A 37 -6.53 -4.19 -25.04
N THR A 38 -7.03 -3.83 -23.85
CA THR A 38 -6.97 -4.71 -22.67
C THR A 38 -7.78 -5.97 -22.89
N LEU A 39 -9.02 -5.85 -23.38
CA LEU A 39 -9.85 -7.02 -23.67
C LEU A 39 -9.25 -7.90 -24.77
N LYS A 40 -8.68 -7.30 -25.83
CA LYS A 40 -7.96 -8.05 -26.88
C LYS A 40 -6.79 -8.83 -26.29
N ALA A 41 -5.99 -8.21 -25.43
CA ALA A 41 -4.86 -8.86 -24.78
C ALA A 41 -5.30 -9.99 -23.81
N ILE A 42 -6.41 -9.82 -23.09
CA ILE A 42 -6.99 -10.87 -22.24
C ILE A 42 -7.39 -12.09 -23.08
N ARG A 43 -7.96 -11.87 -24.28
CA ARG A 43 -8.43 -12.93 -25.19
C ARG A 43 -7.30 -13.60 -25.99
N ASP A 44 -6.12 -12.99 -26.08
CA ASP A 44 -5.00 -13.53 -26.85
C ASP A 44 -4.25 -14.62 -26.06
N SER A 45 -4.27 -15.87 -26.54
CA SER A 45 -3.57 -17.01 -25.95
C SER A 45 -2.04 -16.86 -25.90
N ASN A 46 -1.47 -15.91 -26.65
CA ASN A 46 -0.04 -15.63 -26.70
C ASN A 46 0.46 -14.66 -25.62
N ILE A 47 -0.43 -14.13 -24.79
CA ILE A 47 -0.09 -13.16 -23.74
C ILE A 47 -0.40 -13.77 -22.38
N ASP A 48 0.56 -13.78 -21.46
CA ASP A 48 0.38 -14.27 -20.09
C ASP A 48 0.10 -13.11 -19.14
N VAL A 49 0.80 -11.99 -19.34
CA VAL A 49 0.76 -10.82 -18.46
C VAL A 49 0.41 -9.55 -19.25
N ILE A 50 -0.44 -8.70 -18.67
CA ILE A 50 -0.94 -7.49 -19.29
C ILE A 50 -0.71 -6.33 -18.32
N PHE A 51 -0.07 -5.27 -18.80
CA PHE A 51 0.02 -3.99 -18.09
C PHE A 51 -0.88 -2.98 -18.79
N ASN A 52 -1.82 -2.38 -18.07
CA ASN A 52 -2.59 -1.25 -18.58
C ASN A 52 -2.22 0.01 -17.77
N THR A 53 -1.57 0.95 -18.47
CA THR A 53 -0.98 2.14 -17.88
C THR A 53 -1.84 3.40 -18.04
N ALA A 54 -3.12 3.24 -18.37
CA ALA A 54 -4.02 4.37 -18.51
C ALA A 54 -4.09 5.23 -17.24
N MET A 55 -4.36 6.52 -17.41
CA MET A 55 -4.39 7.48 -16.31
C MET A 55 -5.51 7.15 -15.31
N THR A 56 -5.37 7.64 -14.08
CA THR A 56 -6.44 7.49 -13.09
C THR A 56 -7.64 8.33 -13.52
N GLY A 57 -8.84 7.76 -13.44
CA GLY A 57 -10.07 8.35 -14.00
C GLY A 57 -10.45 7.81 -15.38
N ASP A 58 -9.53 7.19 -16.12
CA ASP A 58 -9.82 6.70 -17.49
C ASP A 58 -10.59 5.36 -17.53
N GLY A 59 -10.97 4.82 -16.37
CA GLY A 59 -11.76 3.58 -16.32
C GLY A 59 -10.96 2.30 -16.58
N LYS A 60 -9.73 2.21 -16.06
CA LYS A 60 -8.94 0.96 -16.03
C LYS A 60 -9.72 -0.22 -15.44
N SER A 61 -10.48 0.00 -14.36
CA SER A 61 -11.27 -1.05 -13.72
C SER A 61 -12.31 -1.65 -14.66
N LEU A 62 -12.98 -0.83 -15.49
CA LEU A 62 -13.93 -1.35 -16.49
C LEU A 62 -13.25 -2.33 -17.44
N ALA A 63 -12.05 -2.00 -17.93
CA ALA A 63 -11.28 -2.85 -18.84
C ALA A 63 -11.04 -4.25 -18.25
N ALA A 64 -10.81 -4.34 -16.93
CA ALA A 64 -10.59 -5.61 -16.24
C ALA A 64 -11.87 -6.45 -16.11
N TYR A 65 -13.03 -5.80 -15.93
CA TYR A 65 -14.30 -6.49 -15.70
C TYR A 65 -15.13 -6.77 -16.96
N LEU A 66 -14.78 -6.19 -18.12
CA LEU A 66 -15.45 -6.49 -19.38
C LEU A 66 -15.47 -8.00 -19.68
N ALA A 67 -14.35 -8.71 -19.46
CA ALA A 67 -14.25 -10.14 -19.71
C ALA A 67 -15.11 -10.98 -18.75
N ALA A 68 -15.27 -10.54 -17.51
CA ALA A 68 -16.24 -11.13 -16.59
C ALA A 68 -17.65 -10.89 -17.15
N MET A 69 -18.07 -9.62 -17.27
CA MET A 69 -19.44 -9.25 -17.64
C MET A 69 -19.92 -9.78 -19.00
N THR A 70 -19.01 -10.03 -19.95
CA THR A 70 -19.40 -10.46 -21.31
C THR A 70 -19.14 -11.94 -21.60
N ASN A 71 -18.14 -12.55 -20.96
CA ASN A 71 -17.68 -13.90 -21.32
C ASN A 71 -17.62 -14.87 -20.13
N ARG A 72 -18.19 -14.51 -18.97
CA ARG A 72 -18.14 -15.33 -17.75
C ARG A 72 -16.70 -15.71 -17.34
N THR A 73 -15.77 -14.77 -17.50
CA THR A 73 -14.37 -14.98 -17.06
C THR A 73 -14.29 -14.85 -15.54
N TYR A 74 -14.05 -15.97 -14.84
CA TYR A 74 -13.88 -15.98 -13.40
C TYR A 74 -12.63 -15.15 -13.05
N THR A 75 -12.82 -14.15 -12.19
CA THR A 75 -11.83 -13.11 -11.90
C THR A 75 -11.51 -13.03 -10.42
N LEU A 76 -10.25 -13.23 -10.07
CA LEU A 76 -9.70 -12.95 -8.74
C LEU A 76 -9.03 -11.57 -8.77
N ALA A 77 -9.65 -10.58 -8.14
CA ALA A 77 -9.16 -9.21 -8.13
C ALA A 77 -8.56 -8.84 -6.78
N MET A 78 -7.39 -8.23 -6.81
CA MET A 78 -6.59 -7.90 -5.64
C MET A 78 -6.40 -6.39 -5.54
N TYR A 79 -6.77 -5.86 -4.38
CA TYR A 79 -6.67 -4.44 -4.06
C TYR A 79 -5.73 -4.19 -2.88
N PRO A 80 -4.82 -3.21 -2.96
CA PRO A 80 -3.85 -2.94 -1.89
C PRO A 80 -4.49 -2.46 -0.58
N THR A 81 -5.69 -1.90 -0.59
CA THR A 81 -6.40 -1.44 0.62
C THR A 81 -7.79 -2.06 0.72
N ASN A 82 -8.29 -2.21 1.96
CA ASN A 82 -9.64 -2.73 2.20
C ASN A 82 -10.71 -1.75 1.73
N GLU A 83 -10.40 -0.46 1.82
CA GLU A 83 -11.22 0.65 1.34
C GLU A 83 -11.40 0.57 -0.19
N LEU A 84 -10.30 0.39 -0.94
CA LEU A 84 -10.38 0.21 -2.39
C LEU A 84 -11.16 -1.05 -2.77
N ALA A 85 -10.92 -2.17 -2.09
CA ALA A 85 -11.68 -3.40 -2.35
C ALA A 85 -13.20 -3.20 -2.18
N ARG A 86 -13.61 -2.38 -1.21
CA ARG A 86 -15.02 -2.09 -0.93
C ARG A 86 -15.62 -1.11 -1.95
N ASP A 87 -14.85 -0.10 -2.36
CA ASP A 87 -15.27 0.82 -3.42
C ASP A 87 -15.48 0.04 -4.74
N GLN A 88 -14.56 -0.86 -5.04
CA GLN A 88 -14.61 -1.69 -6.24
C GLN A 88 -15.74 -2.72 -6.18
N GLU A 89 -16.10 -3.24 -5.01
CA GLU A 89 -17.30 -4.07 -4.83
C GLU A 89 -18.57 -3.36 -5.31
N LYS A 90 -18.75 -2.08 -4.92
CA LYS A 90 -19.87 -1.26 -5.40
C LYS A 90 -19.77 -1.00 -6.90
N GLN A 91 -18.57 -0.71 -7.41
CA GLN A 91 -18.36 -0.42 -8.81
C GLN A 91 -18.69 -1.64 -9.70
N VAL A 92 -18.24 -2.83 -9.31
CA VAL A 92 -18.51 -4.07 -10.05
C VAL A 92 -19.98 -4.47 -9.98
N ALA A 93 -20.65 -4.26 -8.84
CA ALA A 93 -22.10 -4.41 -8.73
C ALA A 93 -22.83 -3.43 -9.68
N GLY A 94 -22.38 -2.17 -9.76
CA GLY A 94 -22.90 -1.20 -10.72
C GLY A 94 -22.67 -1.61 -12.18
N TYR A 95 -21.54 -2.25 -12.50
CA TYR A 95 -21.33 -2.83 -13.83
C TYR A 95 -22.31 -3.97 -14.12
N LYS A 96 -22.55 -4.86 -13.15
CA LYS A 96 -23.54 -5.94 -13.28
C LYS A 96 -24.94 -5.40 -13.59
N GLU A 97 -25.38 -4.35 -12.89
CA GLU A 97 -26.68 -3.69 -13.12
C GLU A 97 -26.80 -3.05 -14.51
N LYS A 98 -25.72 -2.41 -14.98
CA LYS A 98 -25.69 -1.70 -16.27
C LYS A 98 -25.57 -2.64 -17.47
N PHE A 99 -24.65 -3.60 -17.40
CA PHE A 99 -24.41 -4.55 -18.50
C PHE A 99 -25.48 -5.62 -18.59
N LYS A 100 -26.14 -5.98 -17.47
CA LYS A 100 -27.13 -7.06 -17.39
C LYS A 100 -26.60 -8.34 -18.07
N PRO A 101 -25.48 -8.90 -17.58
CA PRO A 101 -24.87 -10.10 -18.15
C PRO A 101 -25.91 -11.22 -18.32
N GLU A 102 -25.75 -12.07 -19.34
CA GLU A 102 -26.65 -13.21 -19.59
C GLU A 102 -26.68 -14.23 -18.45
N TYR A 103 -25.67 -14.18 -17.58
CA TYR A 103 -25.56 -14.96 -16.36
C TYR A 103 -25.50 -14.01 -15.17
N ASP A 104 -25.84 -14.48 -13.97
CA ASP A 104 -25.78 -13.67 -12.75
C ASP A 104 -24.44 -13.85 -12.03
N PRO A 105 -23.39 -13.04 -12.27
CA PRO A 105 -22.10 -13.20 -11.59
C PRO A 105 -22.27 -13.02 -10.08
N GLN A 106 -21.77 -13.98 -9.31
CA GLN A 106 -21.64 -13.83 -7.87
C GLN A 106 -20.37 -13.03 -7.55
N ILE A 107 -20.55 -11.92 -6.84
CA ILE A 107 -19.50 -10.96 -6.50
C ILE A 107 -19.34 -10.97 -4.99
N TYR A 108 -18.15 -11.31 -4.51
CA TYR A 108 -17.87 -11.32 -3.08
C TYR A 108 -16.56 -10.62 -2.76
N ARG A 109 -16.56 -9.83 -1.69
CA ARG A 109 -15.35 -9.27 -1.10
C ARG A 109 -14.84 -10.14 0.06
N LEU A 110 -13.53 -10.34 0.11
CA LEU A 110 -12.87 -11.14 1.14
C LEU A 110 -11.54 -10.51 1.57
N ASN A 111 -11.46 -10.11 2.83
CA ASN A 111 -10.21 -9.77 3.51
C ASN A 111 -10.01 -10.67 4.74
N ALA A 112 -8.90 -10.50 5.47
CA ALA A 112 -8.60 -11.36 6.62
C ALA A 112 -9.69 -11.31 7.70
N ALA A 113 -10.23 -10.12 7.99
CA ALA A 113 -11.27 -9.94 9.01
C ALA A 113 -12.61 -10.57 8.58
N ILE A 114 -13.02 -10.34 7.32
CA ILE A 114 -14.22 -10.96 6.75
C ILE A 114 -14.08 -12.48 6.72
N LEU A 115 -12.90 -13.00 6.39
CA LEU A 115 -12.64 -14.44 6.40
C LEU A 115 -12.74 -15.02 7.82
N ASP A 116 -12.19 -14.33 8.82
CA ASP A 116 -12.31 -14.74 10.22
C ASP A 116 -13.77 -14.78 10.69
N GLU A 117 -14.53 -13.71 10.43
CA GLU A 117 -15.95 -13.63 10.74
C GLU A 117 -16.75 -14.70 9.99
N PHE A 118 -16.45 -14.94 8.72
CA PHE A 118 -17.10 -15.93 7.88
C PHE A 118 -16.90 -17.34 8.42
N VAL A 119 -15.66 -17.70 8.79
CA VAL A 119 -15.32 -19.01 9.37
C VAL A 119 -16.06 -19.23 10.69
N ILE A 120 -16.11 -18.22 11.56
CA ILE A 120 -16.80 -18.30 12.85
C ILE A 120 -18.31 -18.45 12.65
N THR A 121 -18.90 -17.56 11.85
CA THR A 121 -20.35 -17.51 11.62
C THR A 121 -20.87 -18.81 11.00
N ASN A 122 -20.12 -19.37 10.04
CA ASN A 122 -20.49 -20.60 9.35
C ASN A 122 -19.93 -21.87 10.01
N LYS A 123 -19.31 -21.75 11.20
CA LYS A 123 -18.73 -22.86 11.97
C LYS A 123 -17.78 -23.73 11.15
N LEU A 124 -17.01 -23.11 10.26
CA LEU A 124 -16.06 -23.80 9.40
C LEU A 124 -14.82 -24.22 10.20
N ALA A 125 -14.24 -25.36 9.82
CA ALA A 125 -13.11 -25.95 10.55
C ALA A 125 -11.80 -25.13 10.45
N SER A 126 -11.67 -24.25 9.45
CA SER A 126 -10.44 -23.48 9.21
C SER A 126 -10.64 -22.34 8.20
N LYS A 127 -9.66 -21.43 8.14
CA LYS A 127 -9.55 -20.42 7.06
C LYS A 127 -9.44 -21.05 5.67
N LEU A 128 -8.79 -22.21 5.55
CA LEU A 128 -8.72 -22.97 4.29
C LEU A 128 -10.13 -23.35 3.82
N ALA A 129 -10.96 -23.91 4.70
CA ALA A 129 -12.33 -24.27 4.37
C ALA A 129 -13.16 -23.03 3.96
N GLY A 130 -12.97 -21.90 4.66
CA GLY A 130 -13.61 -20.64 4.29
C GLY A 130 -13.17 -20.11 2.92
N LEU A 131 -11.89 -20.23 2.57
CA LEU A 131 -11.39 -19.82 1.26
C LEU A 131 -11.92 -20.72 0.13
N CYS A 132 -11.98 -22.04 0.34
CA CYS A 132 -12.57 -22.95 -0.63
C CYS A 132 -14.06 -22.64 -0.87
N ASP A 133 -14.84 -22.45 0.21
CA ASP A 133 -16.25 -22.08 0.11
C ASP A 133 -16.46 -20.78 -0.67
N ARG A 134 -15.68 -19.74 -0.37
CA ARG A 134 -15.74 -18.48 -1.11
C ARG A 134 -15.41 -18.67 -2.58
N ALA A 135 -14.40 -19.48 -2.91
CA ALA A 135 -14.03 -19.76 -4.30
C ALA A 135 -15.15 -20.50 -5.05
N ASP A 136 -15.77 -21.50 -4.43
CA ASP A 136 -16.87 -22.29 -5.00
C ASP A 136 -18.09 -21.43 -5.37
N ASN A 137 -18.29 -20.31 -4.66
CA ASN A 137 -19.50 -19.49 -4.77
C ASN A 137 -19.24 -18.09 -5.35
N SER A 138 -18.08 -17.82 -5.95
CA SER A 138 -17.74 -16.48 -6.45
C SER A 138 -17.12 -16.52 -7.86
N GLU A 139 -17.86 -16.12 -8.89
CA GLU A 139 -17.29 -15.80 -10.20
C GLU A 139 -16.31 -14.61 -10.11
N ILE A 140 -16.59 -13.64 -9.24
CA ILE A 140 -15.73 -12.47 -9.01
C ILE A 140 -15.41 -12.40 -7.52
N LEU A 141 -14.15 -12.68 -7.18
CA LEU A 141 -13.66 -12.58 -5.80
C LEU A 141 -12.74 -11.36 -5.68
N LEU A 142 -13.17 -10.38 -4.88
CA LEU A 142 -12.45 -9.15 -4.59
C LEU A 142 -11.70 -9.34 -3.27
N THR A 143 -10.38 -9.36 -3.32
CA THR A 143 -9.53 -9.64 -2.16
C THR A 143 -8.35 -8.69 -2.07
N ASN A 144 -7.38 -9.00 -1.22
CA ASN A 144 -6.11 -8.30 -1.12
C ASN A 144 -4.94 -9.19 -1.58
N PRO A 145 -3.82 -8.59 -2.00
CA PRO A 145 -2.64 -9.34 -2.40
C PRO A 145 -2.06 -10.22 -1.28
N ASP A 146 -2.34 -9.91 -0.01
CA ASP A 146 -1.89 -10.69 1.14
C ASP A 146 -2.52 -12.09 1.16
N ILE A 147 -3.83 -12.21 0.94
CA ILE A 147 -4.52 -13.50 0.84
C ILE A 147 -3.97 -14.30 -0.33
N PHE A 148 -3.81 -13.66 -1.50
CA PHE A 148 -3.23 -14.29 -2.68
C PHE A 148 -1.81 -14.81 -2.39
N HIS A 149 -0.94 -13.98 -1.81
CA HIS A 149 0.42 -14.39 -1.41
C HIS A 149 0.38 -15.56 -0.42
N TYR A 150 -0.45 -15.50 0.62
CA TYR A 150 -0.49 -16.56 1.64
C TYR A 150 -1.09 -17.88 1.15
N ILE A 151 -1.93 -17.86 0.11
CA ILE A 151 -2.35 -19.06 -0.62
C ILE A 151 -1.14 -19.70 -1.30
N HIS A 152 -0.38 -18.92 -2.08
CA HIS A 152 0.75 -19.39 -2.90
C HIS A 152 2.05 -19.60 -2.10
N ASP A 153 2.13 -19.07 -0.87
CA ASP A 153 3.18 -19.34 0.13
C ASP A 153 2.76 -20.47 1.12
N PHE A 154 1.66 -21.18 0.84
CA PHE A 154 1.21 -22.37 1.57
C PHE A 154 0.87 -22.14 3.06
N ARG A 155 0.47 -20.92 3.44
CA ARG A 155 0.32 -20.51 4.86
C ARG A 155 -1.04 -20.85 5.48
N TYR A 156 -2.04 -21.18 4.67
CA TYR A 156 -3.37 -21.56 5.16
C TYR A 156 -3.53 -23.08 5.40
N LEU A 157 -2.51 -23.87 5.09
CA LEU A 157 -2.52 -25.32 5.28
C LEU A 157 -2.30 -25.69 6.76
N ARG A 158 -3.05 -26.67 7.27
CA ARG A 158 -2.76 -27.25 8.59
C ARG A 158 -1.73 -28.34 8.43
N ARG A 159 -0.62 -28.24 9.16
CA ARG A 159 0.45 -29.23 9.17
C ARG A 159 0.91 -29.46 10.61
N ASN A 160 1.20 -30.71 10.95
CA ASN A 160 1.82 -31.07 12.22
C ASN A 160 3.33 -30.75 12.20
N GLN A 161 4.02 -31.03 13.31
CA GLN A 161 5.47 -30.76 13.44
C GLN A 161 6.33 -31.57 12.45
N GLU A 162 5.83 -32.70 11.95
CA GLU A 162 6.47 -33.53 10.92
C GLU A 162 6.16 -33.03 9.49
N GLY A 163 5.37 -31.96 9.34
CA GLY A 163 4.95 -31.42 8.06
C GLY A 163 3.78 -32.16 7.38
N LYS A 164 3.21 -33.20 8.03
CA LYS A 164 2.04 -33.93 7.54
C LYS A 164 0.76 -33.17 7.85
N GLY A 165 -0.21 -33.19 6.94
CA GLY A 165 -1.49 -32.51 7.14
C GLY A 165 -2.28 -32.33 5.85
N ASP A 166 -2.88 -31.16 5.65
CA ASP A 166 -3.60 -30.84 4.41
C ASP A 166 -2.65 -30.97 3.19
N ASN A 167 -3.14 -31.52 2.07
CA ASN A 167 -2.39 -31.61 0.81
C ASN A 167 -1.88 -30.22 0.40
N ALA A 168 -0.63 -30.18 -0.08
CA ALA A 168 0.06 -28.92 -0.34
C ALA A 168 -0.60 -28.08 -1.45
N ASP A 169 -1.28 -28.71 -2.40
CA ASP A 169 -1.97 -28.03 -3.50
C ASP A 169 -3.45 -27.77 -3.28
N ARG A 170 -4.04 -28.37 -2.24
CA ARG A 170 -5.49 -28.33 -1.98
C ARG A 170 -6.11 -26.95 -2.18
N LEU A 171 -5.44 -25.90 -1.70
CA LEU A 171 -5.95 -24.54 -1.75
C LEU A 171 -5.54 -23.80 -3.03
N PHE A 172 -4.26 -23.76 -3.38
CA PHE A 172 -3.83 -23.00 -4.56
C PHE A 172 -4.42 -23.62 -5.83
N ALA A 173 -4.42 -24.95 -5.98
CA ALA A 173 -4.95 -25.59 -7.17
C ALA A 173 -6.46 -25.38 -7.31
N LYS A 174 -7.20 -25.28 -6.19
CA LYS A 174 -8.62 -24.92 -6.20
C LYS A 174 -8.83 -23.53 -6.79
N ILE A 175 -8.17 -22.53 -6.20
CA ILE A 175 -8.24 -21.13 -6.64
C ILE A 175 -7.81 -21.01 -8.11
N ASP A 176 -6.67 -21.57 -8.45
CA ASP A 176 -6.08 -21.43 -9.77
C ASP A 176 -6.90 -22.16 -10.84
N ASN A 177 -7.57 -23.27 -10.52
CA ASN A 177 -8.47 -23.93 -11.47
C ASN A 177 -9.71 -23.08 -11.78
N ASP A 178 -10.33 -22.52 -10.74
CA ASP A 178 -11.58 -21.78 -10.84
C ASP A 178 -11.37 -20.42 -11.54
N TYR A 179 -10.33 -19.68 -11.17
CA TYR A 179 -10.07 -18.34 -11.71
C TYR A 179 -9.17 -18.37 -12.95
N LYS A 180 -9.50 -17.57 -13.96
CA LYS A 180 -8.71 -17.44 -15.20
C LYS A 180 -8.00 -16.10 -15.33
N LEU A 181 -8.55 -15.06 -14.71
CA LEU A 181 -8.00 -13.71 -14.68
C LEU A 181 -7.63 -13.31 -13.25
N PHE A 182 -6.37 -12.95 -13.04
CA PHE A 182 -5.83 -12.42 -11.80
C PHE A 182 -5.55 -10.94 -11.98
N LEU A 183 -6.33 -10.10 -11.31
CA LEU A 183 -6.25 -8.65 -11.42
C LEU A 183 -5.46 -8.07 -10.23
N PHE A 184 -4.39 -7.33 -10.51
CA PHE A 184 -3.63 -6.54 -9.54
C PHE A 184 -3.87 -5.06 -9.80
N ASP A 185 -4.70 -4.43 -8.96
CA ASP A 185 -4.98 -2.99 -9.08
C ASP A 185 -4.02 -2.15 -8.24
N GLU A 186 -3.82 -0.90 -8.68
CA GLU A 186 -2.89 0.08 -8.08
C GLU A 186 -1.49 -0.50 -7.79
N PHE A 187 -0.97 -1.27 -8.76
CA PHE A 187 0.24 -2.09 -8.57
C PHE A 187 1.50 -1.27 -8.24
N HIS A 188 1.55 0.02 -8.59
CA HIS A 188 2.69 0.89 -8.25
C HIS A 188 2.90 1.10 -6.74
N VAL A 189 1.91 0.78 -5.90
CA VAL A 189 2.07 0.80 -4.44
C VAL A 189 2.96 -0.35 -3.94
N PHE A 190 3.21 -1.37 -4.77
CA PHE A 190 3.95 -2.55 -4.38
C PHE A 190 5.44 -2.25 -4.31
N SER A 191 6.01 -2.49 -3.13
CA SER A 191 7.44 -2.43 -2.87
C SER A 191 8.17 -3.67 -3.41
N SER A 192 9.50 -3.59 -3.52
CA SER A 192 10.35 -4.69 -4.00
C SER A 192 10.11 -6.06 -3.33
N PRO A 193 9.90 -6.15 -1.99
CA PRO A 193 9.48 -7.40 -1.36
C PRO A 193 8.18 -7.99 -1.94
N GLN A 194 7.16 -7.15 -2.14
CA GLN A 194 5.85 -7.59 -2.64
C GLN A 194 5.91 -8.01 -4.11
N ILE A 195 6.75 -7.35 -4.92
CA ILE A 195 7.02 -7.75 -6.31
C ILE A 195 7.63 -9.16 -6.35
N THR A 196 8.56 -9.47 -5.45
CA THR A 196 9.13 -10.82 -5.34
C THR A 196 8.05 -11.85 -4.99
N SER A 197 7.15 -11.50 -4.06
CA SER A 197 6.04 -12.36 -3.68
C SER A 197 5.07 -12.65 -4.83
N VAL A 198 4.75 -11.64 -5.63
CA VAL A 198 3.95 -11.78 -6.84
C VAL A 198 4.67 -12.66 -7.85
N LEU A 199 5.94 -12.41 -8.16
CA LEU A 199 6.73 -13.21 -9.10
C LEU A 199 6.74 -14.70 -8.73
N ASN A 200 6.95 -15.02 -7.44
CA ASN A 200 6.93 -16.39 -6.94
C ASN A 200 5.57 -17.08 -7.19
N ALA A 201 4.46 -16.38 -6.94
CA ALA A 201 3.12 -16.92 -7.20
C ALA A 201 2.87 -17.12 -8.70
N LEU A 202 3.25 -16.15 -9.54
CA LEU A 202 3.12 -16.23 -11.00
C LEU A 202 3.87 -17.44 -11.56
N LEU A 203 5.11 -17.67 -11.12
CA LEU A 203 5.92 -18.82 -11.53
C LEU A 203 5.37 -20.14 -11.01
N LEU A 204 4.86 -20.17 -9.77
CA LEU A 204 4.17 -21.34 -9.25
C LEU A 204 3.00 -21.72 -10.17
N ILE A 205 2.11 -20.76 -10.46
CA ILE A 205 0.95 -20.95 -11.34
C ILE A 205 1.39 -21.37 -12.76
N LYS A 206 2.41 -20.71 -13.32
CA LYS A 206 2.95 -21.01 -14.67
C LYS A 206 3.35 -22.48 -14.81
N HIS A 207 3.89 -23.08 -13.75
CA HIS A 207 4.43 -24.44 -13.77
C HIS A 207 3.51 -25.52 -13.19
N THR A 208 2.42 -25.14 -12.51
CA THR A 208 1.43 -26.09 -12.00
C THR A 208 0.14 -26.09 -12.83
N LEU A 209 -0.41 -24.90 -13.10
CA LEU A 209 -1.71 -24.70 -13.77
C LEU A 209 -1.62 -23.58 -14.82
N PRO A 210 -0.95 -23.83 -15.97
CA PRO A 210 -0.71 -22.80 -16.99
C PRO A 210 -2.01 -22.30 -17.66
N GLY A 211 -1.88 -21.23 -18.44
CA GLY A 211 -2.98 -20.65 -19.22
C GLY A 211 -3.80 -19.58 -18.49
N LYS A 212 -3.26 -19.01 -17.41
CA LYS A 212 -3.86 -17.88 -16.68
C LYS A 212 -3.48 -16.55 -17.29
N LYS A 213 -4.28 -15.52 -17.01
CA LYS A 213 -3.99 -14.12 -17.35
C LYS A 213 -3.72 -13.33 -16.09
N PHE A 214 -2.65 -12.55 -16.08
CA PHE A 214 -2.33 -11.61 -15.00
C PHE A 214 -2.46 -10.18 -15.53
N LEU A 215 -3.42 -9.43 -15.01
CA LEU A 215 -3.66 -8.04 -15.42
C LEU A 215 -3.21 -7.09 -14.31
N PHE A 216 -2.24 -6.25 -14.61
CA PHE A 216 -1.72 -5.21 -13.74
C PHE A 216 -2.29 -3.86 -14.18
N LEU A 217 -3.06 -3.21 -13.31
CA LEU A 217 -3.56 -1.86 -13.51
C LEU A 217 -2.70 -0.88 -12.71
N SER A 218 -2.00 0.01 -13.41
CA SER A 218 -1.20 1.04 -12.76
C SER A 218 -0.76 2.09 -13.77
N ALA A 219 -0.96 3.37 -13.46
CA ALA A 219 -0.49 4.47 -14.30
C ALA A 219 1.05 4.51 -14.46
N THR A 220 1.79 3.83 -13.58
CA THR A 220 3.24 3.65 -13.68
C THR A 220 3.56 2.16 -13.61
N PRO A 221 3.98 1.54 -14.72
CA PRO A 221 4.39 0.15 -14.70
C PRO A 221 5.71 0.04 -13.91
N ASN A 222 5.90 -1.05 -13.18
CA ASN A 222 7.10 -1.25 -12.38
C ASN A 222 8.17 -1.94 -13.22
N ASP A 223 9.24 -1.22 -13.58
CA ASP A 223 10.34 -1.75 -14.40
C ASP A 223 10.95 -3.03 -13.81
N LEU A 224 11.05 -3.11 -12.47
CA LEU A 224 11.62 -4.27 -11.80
C LEU A 224 10.82 -5.55 -12.07
N LEU A 225 9.48 -5.47 -12.08
CA LEU A 225 8.66 -6.63 -12.42
C LEU A 225 8.81 -6.98 -13.89
N GLN A 226 8.83 -5.99 -14.79
CA GLN A 226 8.98 -6.23 -16.23
C GLN A 226 10.29 -6.96 -16.55
N ASP A 227 11.39 -6.54 -15.94
CA ASP A 227 12.70 -7.19 -16.05
C ASP A 227 12.61 -8.66 -15.61
N PHE A 228 11.98 -8.91 -14.45
CA PHE A 228 11.81 -10.27 -13.94
C PHE A 228 10.91 -11.14 -14.83
N LEU A 229 9.82 -10.59 -15.35
CA LEU A 229 8.91 -11.31 -16.26
C LEU A 229 9.61 -11.68 -17.56
N SER A 230 10.36 -10.74 -18.16
CA SER A 230 11.16 -10.98 -19.37
C SER A 230 12.19 -12.08 -19.13
N ASN A 231 12.95 -11.96 -18.03
CA ASN A 231 13.97 -12.94 -17.66
C ASN A 231 13.37 -14.33 -17.39
N ALA A 232 12.22 -14.40 -16.71
CA ALA A 232 11.45 -15.61 -16.46
C ALA A 232 10.71 -16.16 -17.69
N GLY A 233 10.81 -15.54 -18.87
CA GLY A 233 10.15 -16.00 -20.08
C GLY A 233 8.61 -15.92 -20.05
N PHE A 234 8.04 -14.94 -19.33
CA PHE A 234 6.63 -14.59 -19.50
C PHE A 234 6.42 -13.76 -20.76
N ARG A 235 5.33 -14.01 -21.46
CA ARG A 235 4.92 -13.18 -22.60
C ARG A 235 4.03 -12.07 -22.06
N TYR A 236 4.51 -10.83 -22.10
CA TYR A 236 3.74 -9.70 -21.58
C TYR A 236 3.48 -8.63 -22.62
N ARG A 237 2.37 -7.90 -22.46
CA ARG A 237 2.00 -6.76 -23.30
C ARG A 237 1.72 -5.54 -22.43
N ILE A 238 2.29 -4.40 -22.83
CA ILE A 238 2.01 -3.10 -22.22
C ILE A 238 1.03 -2.35 -23.12
N ILE A 239 -0.07 -1.90 -22.53
CA ILE A 239 -1.08 -1.05 -23.14
C ILE A 239 -0.85 0.34 -22.56
N ASP A 240 -0.24 1.18 -23.37
CA ASP A 240 0.22 2.50 -22.98
C ASP A 240 -0.43 3.58 -23.83
N PRO A 241 -1.50 4.23 -23.32
CA PRO A 241 -2.17 5.27 -24.08
C PRO A 241 -1.28 6.50 -24.30
N VAL A 242 -0.30 6.79 -23.43
CA VAL A 242 0.61 7.93 -23.64
C VAL A 242 1.44 7.70 -24.90
N ASN A 243 2.07 6.53 -24.98
CA ASN A 243 2.91 6.16 -26.13
C ASN A 243 2.12 5.96 -27.43
N GLN A 244 0.80 5.80 -27.35
CA GLN A 244 -0.10 5.62 -28.50
C GLN A 244 -0.88 6.90 -28.84
N ASN A 245 -0.49 8.07 -28.30
CA ASN A 245 -1.20 9.34 -28.47
C ASN A 245 -2.71 9.26 -28.11
N GLY A 246 -3.05 8.40 -27.15
CA GLY A 246 -4.40 8.18 -26.65
C GLY A 246 -4.92 9.25 -25.70
N TYR A 247 -4.17 10.35 -25.52
CA TYR A 247 -4.59 11.53 -24.75
C TYR A 247 -4.45 12.82 -25.55
N GLN A 248 -5.42 13.71 -25.37
CA GLN A 248 -5.38 15.08 -25.86
C GLN A 248 -5.64 16.07 -24.72
N PHE A 249 -5.16 17.30 -24.89
CA PHE A 249 -5.24 18.36 -23.89
C PHE A 249 -6.13 19.54 -24.30
N THR A 250 -6.92 19.32 -25.35
CA THR A 250 -7.93 20.21 -25.90
C THR A 250 -9.15 19.38 -26.27
N SER A 251 -10.34 19.98 -26.27
CA SER A 251 -11.56 19.28 -26.66
C SER A 251 -11.44 18.73 -28.09
N GLY A 252 -11.81 17.47 -28.30
CA GLY A 252 -11.91 16.82 -29.60
C GLY A 252 -13.26 16.15 -29.78
N GLU A 253 -13.69 15.94 -31.02
CA GLU A 253 -14.94 15.23 -31.31
C GLU A 253 -14.91 13.79 -30.78
N ASN A 254 -15.91 13.41 -29.98
CA ASN A 254 -16.05 12.08 -29.38
C ASN A 254 -14.95 11.67 -28.38
N TRP A 255 -14.02 12.58 -28.04
CA TRP A 255 -13.03 12.34 -26.99
C TRP A 255 -13.67 12.54 -25.62
N ARG A 256 -13.50 11.57 -24.73
CA ARG A 256 -14.10 11.62 -23.38
C ARG A 256 -13.21 12.42 -22.45
N GLN A 257 -13.73 13.48 -21.86
CA GLN A 257 -13.00 14.21 -20.82
C GLN A 257 -12.85 13.35 -19.56
N ILE A 258 -11.61 13.14 -19.13
CA ILE A 258 -11.27 12.37 -17.92
C ILE A 258 -10.65 13.24 -16.83
N SER A 259 -10.20 14.45 -17.19
CA SER A 259 -9.72 15.45 -16.23
C SER A 259 -10.12 16.86 -16.67
N TYR A 260 -10.63 17.64 -15.72
CA TYR A 260 -10.94 19.06 -15.88
C TYR A 260 -9.70 19.94 -15.70
N PRO A 261 -9.71 21.18 -16.22
CA PRO A 261 -8.61 22.11 -15.99
C PRO A 261 -8.47 22.42 -14.50
N ILE A 262 -7.24 22.50 -13.99
CA ILE A 262 -6.95 22.70 -12.57
C ILE A 262 -6.00 23.86 -12.38
N SER A 263 -6.37 24.82 -11.52
CA SER A 263 -5.45 25.82 -10.98
C SER A 263 -4.69 25.22 -9.81
N LEU A 264 -3.36 25.13 -9.92
CA LEU A 264 -2.50 24.59 -8.87
C LEU A 264 -1.57 25.68 -8.32
N SER A 265 -1.69 25.94 -7.02
CA SER A 265 -0.85 26.88 -6.28
C SER A 265 0.22 26.16 -5.44
N PHE A 266 1.40 26.77 -5.36
CA PHE A 266 2.53 26.36 -4.52
C PHE A 266 2.89 27.51 -3.56
N PRO A 267 2.45 27.46 -2.30
CA PRO A 267 2.81 28.46 -1.30
C PRO A 267 4.33 28.53 -1.10
N GLN A 268 4.88 29.74 -1.09
CA GLN A 268 6.32 29.95 -0.84
C GLN A 268 6.63 30.03 0.66
N LYS A 269 7.90 29.82 1.02
CA LYS A 269 8.44 29.96 2.39
C LYS A 269 7.83 28.99 3.42
N LEU A 270 7.40 27.82 2.96
CA LEU A 270 7.11 26.71 3.85
C LEU A 270 8.43 26.12 4.35
N GLU A 271 8.76 26.42 5.60
CA GLU A 271 9.93 25.85 6.28
C GLU A 271 9.90 24.31 6.20
N PRO A 272 11.04 23.62 6.06
CA PRO A 272 11.10 22.16 5.96
C PRO A 272 10.94 21.48 7.33
N ASN A 273 9.88 21.82 8.07
CA ASN A 273 9.53 21.21 9.35
C ASN A 273 8.17 20.51 9.27
N LEU A 274 7.94 19.52 10.14
CA LEU A 274 6.72 18.68 10.15
C LEU A 274 5.43 19.45 10.46
N ARG A 275 5.52 20.72 10.88
CA ARG A 275 4.40 21.55 11.31
C ARG A 275 4.01 22.59 10.26
N SER A 276 4.89 22.92 9.31
CA SER A 276 4.66 23.99 8.33
C SER A 276 3.36 23.84 7.56
N SER A 277 3.03 22.63 7.08
CA SER A 277 1.76 22.38 6.39
C SER A 277 0.56 22.62 7.31
N TYR A 278 0.64 22.15 8.56
CA TYR A 278 -0.40 22.36 9.56
C TYR A 278 -0.59 23.86 9.87
N ASP A 279 0.49 24.58 10.10
CA ASP A 279 0.46 26.01 10.44
C ASP A 279 -0.04 26.83 9.25
N TRP A 280 0.33 26.48 8.02
CA TRP A 280 -0.20 27.12 6.80
C TRP A 280 -1.71 26.90 6.67
N ILE A 281 -2.19 25.66 6.85
CA ILE A 281 -3.62 25.36 6.77
C ILE A 281 -4.40 26.14 7.83
N LEU A 282 -3.87 26.20 9.05
CA LEU A 282 -4.51 26.93 10.14
C LEU A 282 -4.57 28.44 9.86
N ALA A 283 -3.48 29.03 9.38
CA ALA A 283 -3.40 30.45 9.05
C ALA A 283 -4.30 30.84 7.86
N ASN A 284 -4.57 29.89 6.96
CA ASN A 284 -5.36 30.12 5.73
C ASN A 284 -6.77 29.48 5.79
N ALA A 285 -7.18 29.00 6.96
CA ALA A 285 -8.44 28.29 7.15
C ALA A 285 -9.65 29.13 6.75
N GLU A 286 -9.67 30.41 7.13
CA GLU A 286 -10.77 31.33 6.80
C GLU A 286 -10.53 32.08 5.49
N THR A 287 -9.31 32.64 5.32
CA THR A 287 -8.98 33.56 4.22
C THR A 287 -8.88 32.91 2.85
N THR A 288 -8.58 31.62 2.80
CA THR A 288 -8.38 30.87 1.56
C THR A 288 -9.34 29.70 1.46
N ILE A 289 -9.35 28.83 2.48
CA ILE A 289 -10.09 27.57 2.41
C ILE A 289 -11.58 27.83 2.57
N LEU A 290 -12.06 28.42 3.67
CA LEU A 290 -13.48 28.72 3.86
C LEU A 290 -14.00 29.69 2.79
N LYS A 291 -13.21 30.71 2.44
CA LYS A 291 -13.53 31.69 1.40
C LYS A 291 -13.87 31.01 0.06
N PHE A 292 -13.12 30.00 -0.36
CA PHE A 292 -13.43 29.23 -1.57
C PHE A 292 -14.84 28.62 -1.54
N PHE A 293 -15.25 28.05 -0.40
CA PHE A 293 -16.59 27.46 -0.26
C PHE A 293 -17.70 28.50 -0.20
N GLN A 294 -17.39 29.71 0.26
CA GLN A 294 -18.33 30.85 0.25
C GLN A 294 -18.50 31.43 -1.16
N GLU A 295 -17.41 31.53 -1.93
CA GLU A 295 -17.42 32.03 -3.31
C GLU A 295 -18.00 31.02 -4.30
N HIS A 296 -17.86 29.71 -4.02
CA HIS A 296 -18.37 28.63 -4.86
C HIS A 296 -19.29 27.69 -4.04
N PRO A 297 -20.56 28.08 -3.80
CA PRO A 297 -21.53 27.25 -3.09
C PRO A 297 -21.70 25.86 -3.72
N GLY A 298 -21.83 24.83 -2.88
CA GLY A 298 -21.91 23.43 -3.33
C GLY A 298 -20.55 22.78 -3.60
N SER A 299 -19.44 23.50 -3.41
CA SER A 299 -18.09 22.96 -3.48
C SER A 299 -17.87 21.80 -2.50
N LYS A 300 -17.00 20.90 -2.92
CA LYS A 300 -16.54 19.75 -2.14
C LYS A 300 -15.02 19.75 -2.15
N GLY A 301 -14.40 19.61 -0.99
CA GLY A 301 -12.95 19.69 -0.87
C GLY A 301 -12.32 18.62 0.00
N ALA A 302 -11.03 18.39 -0.21
CA ALA A 302 -10.22 17.50 0.61
C ALA A 302 -8.95 18.19 1.13
N ILE A 303 -8.56 17.87 2.36
CA ILE A 303 -7.25 18.21 2.93
C ILE A 303 -6.53 16.91 3.27
N ILE A 304 -5.41 16.64 2.61
CA ILE A 304 -4.67 15.37 2.75
C ILE A 304 -3.30 15.62 3.38
N LEU A 305 -3.09 15.07 4.58
CA LEU A 305 -1.87 15.21 5.37
C LEU A 305 -1.20 13.86 5.63
N ASN A 306 0.10 13.85 5.89
CA ASN A 306 0.86 12.65 6.26
C ASN A 306 0.67 12.30 7.75
N SER A 307 0.22 13.24 8.58
CA SER A 307 0.07 13.05 10.02
C SER A 307 -1.40 12.93 10.44
N ILE A 308 -1.77 11.77 11.01
CA ILE A 308 -3.09 11.55 11.61
C ILE A 308 -3.33 12.54 12.76
N ALA A 309 -2.30 12.84 13.56
CA ALA A 309 -2.42 13.79 14.66
C ALA A 309 -2.70 15.21 14.17
N ALA A 310 -2.13 15.62 13.03
CA ALA A 310 -2.44 16.92 12.43
C ALA A 310 -3.91 16.99 11.96
N VAL A 311 -4.40 15.94 11.29
CA VAL A 311 -5.82 15.84 10.89
C VAL A 311 -6.74 15.96 12.10
N LYS A 312 -6.47 15.18 13.15
CA LYS A 312 -7.29 15.15 14.38
C LYS A 312 -7.34 16.49 15.10
N LYS A 313 -6.29 17.31 15.02
CA LYS A 313 -6.26 18.67 15.57
C LYS A 313 -6.99 19.68 14.69
N LEU A 314 -6.91 19.55 13.38
CA LEU A 314 -7.55 20.47 12.44
C LEU A 314 -9.06 20.26 12.37
N VAL A 315 -9.55 19.03 12.47
CA VAL A 315 -10.99 18.71 12.33
C VAL A 315 -11.88 19.56 13.25
N PRO A 316 -11.62 19.67 14.58
CA PRO A 316 -12.40 20.55 15.45
C PRO A 316 -12.39 22.02 15.01
N ARG A 317 -11.23 22.53 14.60
CA ARG A 317 -11.08 23.92 14.15
C ARG A 317 -11.85 24.19 12.86
N PHE A 318 -11.83 23.26 11.92
CA PHE A 318 -12.61 23.38 10.69
C PHE A 318 -14.11 23.25 10.96
N ARG A 319 -14.55 22.36 11.87
CA ARG A 319 -15.96 22.29 12.28
C ARG A 319 -16.46 23.62 12.83
N GLU A 320 -15.67 24.25 13.70
CA GLU A 320 -16.01 25.56 14.30
C GLU A 320 -16.33 26.64 13.27
N ILE A 321 -15.62 26.66 12.12
CA ILE A 321 -15.81 27.71 11.10
C ILE A 321 -16.72 27.28 9.92
N PHE A 322 -16.87 25.98 9.65
CA PHE A 322 -17.71 25.46 8.55
C PHE A 322 -19.15 25.17 8.98
N GLU A 323 -19.36 24.57 10.16
CA GLU A 323 -20.69 24.14 10.62
C GLU A 323 -21.68 25.31 10.80
N PRO A 324 -21.27 26.52 11.24
CA PRO A 324 -22.17 27.68 11.27
C PRO A 324 -22.72 28.08 9.89
N LEU A 325 -22.05 27.70 8.80
CA LEU A 325 -22.49 27.92 7.43
C LEU A 325 -23.29 26.72 6.86
N GLY A 326 -23.59 25.71 7.69
CA GLY A 326 -24.25 24.48 7.26
C GLY A 326 -23.35 23.50 6.49
N LEU A 327 -22.04 23.74 6.45
CA LEU A 327 -21.08 22.88 5.77
C LEU A 327 -20.55 21.80 6.70
N LYS A 328 -20.48 20.56 6.21
CA LYS A 328 -20.10 19.39 6.98
C LYS A 328 -18.61 19.08 6.84
N VAL A 329 -17.92 19.07 7.97
CA VAL A 329 -16.52 18.64 8.07
C VAL A 329 -16.47 17.22 8.61
N ARG A 330 -15.75 16.34 7.89
CA ARG A 330 -15.57 14.94 8.28
C ARG A 330 -14.10 14.53 8.16
N GLU A 331 -13.80 13.38 8.73
CA GLU A 331 -12.45 12.82 8.73
C GLU A 331 -12.38 11.44 8.06
N ASN A 332 -11.21 11.12 7.52
CA ASN A 332 -10.87 9.78 7.05
C ASN A 332 -9.38 9.51 7.28
N THR A 333 -9.07 8.80 8.35
CA THR A 333 -7.70 8.42 8.72
C THR A 333 -7.59 6.92 9.01
N GLY A 334 -6.36 6.42 9.20
CA GLY A 334 -6.13 5.05 9.68
C GLY A 334 -6.78 4.74 11.04
N LEU A 335 -7.11 5.78 11.83
CA LEU A 335 -7.82 5.66 13.11
C LEU A 335 -9.30 6.02 13.01
N THR A 336 -9.88 6.22 11.83
CA THR A 336 -11.33 6.42 11.69
C THR A 336 -12.01 5.06 11.52
N GLY A 337 -13.08 4.81 12.27
CA GLY A 337 -13.89 3.59 12.19
C GLY A 337 -14.47 3.36 10.79
N GLU A 338 -14.73 2.11 10.43
CA GLU A 338 -15.25 1.76 9.10
C GLU A 338 -16.61 2.41 8.82
N THR A 339 -17.48 2.50 9.83
CA THR A 339 -18.78 3.15 9.68
C THR A 339 -18.62 4.64 9.37
N GLU A 340 -17.75 5.32 10.11
CA GLU A 340 -17.51 6.76 9.92
C GLU A 340 -16.80 7.05 8.60
N LYS A 341 -15.80 6.25 8.21
CA LYS A 341 -15.16 6.35 6.88
C LYS A 341 -16.15 6.25 5.73
N SER A 342 -17.17 5.40 5.88
CA SER A 342 -18.20 5.21 4.84
C SER A 342 -19.08 6.44 4.70
N LYS A 343 -19.46 7.04 5.83
CA LYS A 343 -20.32 8.22 5.88
C LYS A 343 -19.57 9.47 5.45
N SER A 344 -18.29 9.61 5.84
CA SER A 344 -17.51 10.81 5.59
C SER A 344 -17.36 11.12 4.10
N VAL A 345 -17.18 10.09 3.26
CA VAL A 345 -17.07 10.26 1.80
C VAL A 345 -18.38 10.75 1.16
N VAL A 346 -19.54 10.43 1.75
CA VAL A 346 -20.85 10.82 1.18
C VAL A 346 -21.31 12.17 1.72
N GLU A 347 -21.10 12.40 3.01
CA GLU A 347 -21.69 13.53 3.72
C GLU A 347 -20.80 14.78 3.76
N ALA A 348 -19.49 14.65 3.58
CA ALA A 348 -18.58 15.77 3.75
C ALA A 348 -18.75 16.83 2.67
N ASP A 349 -18.68 18.09 3.07
CA ASP A 349 -18.29 19.20 2.20
C ASP A 349 -16.78 19.38 2.22
N LEU A 350 -16.15 19.21 3.39
CA LEU A 350 -14.70 19.17 3.55
C LEU A 350 -14.26 17.87 4.24
N LEU A 351 -13.44 17.08 3.54
CA LEU A 351 -12.86 15.85 4.05
C LEU A 351 -11.40 16.05 4.45
N LEU A 352 -11.07 15.88 5.74
CA LEU A 352 -9.68 15.88 6.21
C LEU A 352 -9.20 14.44 6.39
N GLY A 353 -8.03 14.09 5.86
CA GLY A 353 -7.55 12.73 5.99
C GLY A 353 -6.08 12.55 5.70
N THR A 354 -5.67 11.28 5.66
CA THR A 354 -4.30 10.88 5.36
C THR A 354 -4.24 10.02 4.11
N SER A 355 -3.20 9.19 3.97
CA SER A 355 -3.04 8.28 2.85
C SER A 355 -4.17 7.25 2.67
N THR A 356 -5.12 7.16 3.60
CA THR A 356 -6.37 6.41 3.38
C THR A 356 -7.21 7.00 2.26
N ILE A 357 -7.02 8.27 1.90
CA ILE A 357 -7.65 8.91 0.74
C ILE A 357 -6.86 8.64 -0.55
N ASP A 358 -5.55 8.37 -0.44
CA ASP A 358 -4.65 8.21 -1.59
C ASP A 358 -5.06 7.03 -2.48
N VAL A 359 -5.66 5.98 -1.91
CA VAL A 359 -6.01 4.73 -2.61
C VAL A 359 -7.35 4.19 -2.09
N GLY A 360 -8.37 4.15 -2.95
CA GLY A 360 -9.66 3.52 -2.62
C GLY A 360 -10.78 4.41 -2.12
N VAL A 361 -10.63 5.73 -2.27
CA VAL A 361 -11.71 6.69 -2.02
C VAL A 361 -11.95 7.49 -3.29
N ASP A 362 -13.12 7.33 -3.90
CA ASP A 362 -13.61 8.19 -4.98
C ASP A 362 -14.51 9.27 -4.39
N PHE A 363 -13.88 10.37 -3.95
CA PHE A 363 -14.58 11.53 -3.41
C PHE A 363 -14.64 12.63 -4.46
N LYS A 364 -15.86 13.03 -4.84
CA LYS A 364 -16.11 14.09 -5.84
C LYS A 364 -15.73 15.45 -5.26
N ILE A 365 -14.58 15.99 -5.66
CA ILE A 365 -14.04 17.27 -5.16
C ILE A 365 -13.65 18.24 -6.27
N ASN A 366 -13.70 19.52 -5.93
CA ASN A 366 -13.19 20.65 -6.71
C ASN A 366 -12.17 21.52 -5.96
N PHE A 367 -11.95 21.24 -4.68
CA PHE A 367 -10.91 21.89 -3.87
C PHE A 367 -9.97 20.86 -3.25
N LEU A 368 -8.66 21.09 -3.30
CA LEU A 368 -7.69 20.19 -2.70
C LEU A 368 -6.55 20.95 -2.02
N VAL A 369 -6.26 20.62 -0.77
CA VAL A 369 -5.01 21.02 -0.10
C VAL A 369 -4.27 19.77 0.29
N PHE A 370 -3.00 19.64 -0.08
CA PHE A 370 -2.25 18.43 0.23
C PHE A 370 -0.76 18.70 0.43
N GLU A 371 -0.14 17.95 1.33
CA GLU A 371 1.31 17.81 1.35
C GLU A 371 1.72 16.53 0.61
N ALA A 372 2.98 16.43 0.20
CA ALA A 372 3.49 15.23 -0.48
C ALA A 372 4.92 14.90 -0.08
N ALA A 373 5.12 13.67 0.41
CA ALA A 373 6.42 13.18 0.88
C ALA A 373 7.37 12.80 -0.26
N ASP A 374 6.82 12.38 -1.39
CA ASP A 374 7.53 11.97 -2.59
C ASP A 374 6.67 12.23 -3.85
N ALA A 375 7.27 12.10 -5.04
CA ALA A 375 6.59 12.34 -6.31
C ALA A 375 5.40 11.39 -6.54
N GLY A 376 5.48 10.14 -6.08
CA GLY A 376 4.39 9.18 -6.22
C GLY A 376 3.17 9.62 -5.42
N ASN A 377 3.40 9.99 -4.15
CA ASN A 377 2.37 10.54 -3.27
C ASN A 377 1.77 11.84 -3.82
N PHE A 378 2.61 12.72 -4.37
CA PHE A 378 2.15 13.94 -5.04
C PHE A 378 1.16 13.64 -6.17
N ILE A 379 1.56 12.78 -7.12
CA ILE A 379 0.78 12.46 -8.31
C ILE A 379 -0.54 11.76 -7.93
N GLN A 380 -0.51 10.88 -6.92
CA GLN A 380 -1.72 10.19 -6.43
C GLN A 380 -2.72 11.17 -5.81
N ARG A 381 -2.26 12.02 -4.88
CA ARG A 381 -3.11 13.01 -4.18
C ARG A 381 -3.68 14.03 -5.16
N PHE A 382 -2.80 14.64 -5.96
CA PHE A 382 -3.21 15.60 -6.97
C PHE A 382 -4.10 14.96 -8.04
N GLY A 383 -3.92 13.67 -8.30
CA GLY A 383 -4.75 12.88 -9.19
C GLY A 383 -6.21 12.81 -8.76
N ARG A 384 -6.57 13.08 -7.49
CA ARG A 384 -7.96 13.01 -6.97
C ARG A 384 -8.82 14.18 -7.42
N LEU A 385 -8.20 15.32 -7.75
CA LEU A 385 -8.90 16.52 -8.20
C LEU A 385 -9.16 16.47 -9.71
N GLY A 386 -10.31 17.00 -10.13
CA GLY A 386 -10.64 17.21 -11.55
C GLY A 386 -11.16 15.98 -12.29
N ARG A 387 -11.50 14.87 -11.62
CA ARG A 387 -12.03 13.66 -12.28
C ARG A 387 -13.53 13.72 -12.59
N HIS A 388 -14.26 14.52 -11.83
CA HIS A 388 -15.72 14.53 -11.80
C HIS A 388 -16.23 15.85 -12.29
N GLU A 389 -17.23 15.84 -13.16
CA GLU A 389 -17.92 17.05 -13.65
C GLU A 389 -18.82 17.70 -12.61
N GLY A 390 -19.36 18.88 -12.92
CA GLY A 390 -20.39 19.55 -12.11
C GLY A 390 -19.87 20.58 -11.12
N PHE A 391 -18.66 21.08 -11.31
CA PHE A 391 -18.13 22.25 -10.62
C PHE A 391 -17.63 23.27 -11.65
N GLU A 392 -17.73 24.55 -11.31
CA GLU A 392 -17.28 25.65 -12.17
C GLU A 392 -15.76 25.70 -12.28
N ILE A 393 -15.07 25.50 -11.16
CA ILE A 393 -13.61 25.60 -11.06
C ILE A 393 -13.03 24.45 -10.25
N TYR A 394 -11.77 24.09 -10.54
CA TYR A 394 -10.99 23.12 -9.76
C TYR A 394 -9.69 23.77 -9.30
N GLN A 395 -9.46 23.76 -7.99
CA GLN A 395 -8.32 24.43 -7.38
C GLN A 395 -7.58 23.53 -6.38
N ALA A 396 -6.25 23.57 -6.45
CA ALA A 396 -5.37 22.82 -5.56
C ALA A 396 -4.27 23.70 -4.95
N TYR A 397 -3.86 23.34 -3.72
CA TYR A 397 -2.68 23.86 -3.04
C TYR A 397 -1.75 22.70 -2.68
N ALA A 398 -0.55 22.72 -3.24
CA ALA A 398 0.50 21.76 -2.92
C ALA A 398 1.44 22.34 -1.84
N LEU A 399 1.34 21.81 -0.63
CA LEU A 399 2.15 22.21 0.52
C LEU A 399 3.47 21.44 0.50
N LEU A 400 4.45 21.98 -0.22
CA LEU A 400 5.77 21.38 -0.39
C LEU A 400 6.84 22.14 0.40
N PRO A 401 7.90 21.48 0.86
CA PRO A 401 9.09 22.17 1.38
C PRO A 401 9.68 23.14 0.36
N ASN A 402 10.18 24.30 0.82
CA ASN A 402 10.66 25.36 -0.07
C ASN A 402 11.72 24.88 -1.08
N PHE A 403 12.64 23.99 -0.67
CA PHE A 403 13.68 23.47 -1.58
C PHE A 403 13.12 22.69 -2.79
N ILE A 404 11.90 22.12 -2.69
CA ILE A 404 11.24 21.47 -3.83
C ILE A 404 10.62 22.53 -4.74
N VAL A 405 10.00 23.55 -4.15
CA VAL A 405 9.42 24.67 -4.90
C VAL A 405 10.51 25.42 -5.67
N GLU A 406 11.64 25.73 -5.03
CA GLU A 406 12.82 26.35 -5.67
C GLU A 406 13.32 25.52 -6.86
N ARG A 407 13.40 24.19 -6.73
CA ARG A 407 13.79 23.31 -7.85
C ARG A 407 12.82 23.31 -9.02
N LEU A 408 11.53 23.56 -8.75
CA LEU A 408 10.48 23.55 -9.77
C LEU A 408 10.36 24.89 -10.50
N PHE A 409 10.66 26.01 -9.84
CA PHE A 409 10.38 27.36 -10.37
C PHE A 409 11.59 28.31 -10.46
N GLU A 410 12.67 28.06 -9.71
CA GLU A 410 13.75 29.05 -9.54
C GLU A 410 15.13 28.52 -9.94
N ALA A 411 15.37 27.20 -9.86
CA ALA A 411 16.64 26.59 -10.24
C ALA A 411 16.96 26.79 -11.73
N GLU A 412 18.25 26.78 -12.08
CA GLU A 412 18.66 26.88 -13.49
C GLU A 412 18.06 25.72 -14.31
N GLY A 413 17.35 26.06 -15.40
CA GLY A 413 16.61 25.07 -16.19
C GLY A 413 15.32 24.55 -15.53
N HIS A 414 14.74 25.31 -14.59
CA HIS A 414 13.51 24.97 -13.90
C HIS A 414 12.40 24.51 -14.86
N PRO A 415 11.67 23.44 -14.53
CA PRO A 415 10.71 22.82 -15.44
C PRO A 415 9.38 23.58 -15.54
N LEU A 416 9.08 24.50 -14.60
CA LEU A 416 7.80 25.20 -14.51
C LEU A 416 8.00 26.72 -14.40
N GLN A 417 7.12 27.50 -15.01
CA GLN A 417 7.04 28.96 -14.91
C GLN A 417 5.77 29.43 -14.18
N ASP A 418 5.87 30.54 -13.45
CA ASP A 418 4.71 31.15 -12.82
C ASP A 418 3.70 31.64 -13.86
N GLY A 419 2.43 31.32 -13.65
CA GLY A 419 1.32 31.59 -14.57
C GLY A 419 1.26 30.69 -15.81
N GLU A 420 2.14 29.69 -15.95
CA GLU A 420 2.17 28.86 -17.15
C GLU A 420 0.95 27.93 -17.26
N SER A 421 0.69 27.46 -18.49
CA SER A 421 -0.23 26.35 -18.73
C SER A 421 0.49 25.15 -19.32
N CYS A 422 0.46 24.02 -18.60
CA CYS A 422 1.14 22.79 -18.98
C CYS A 422 0.18 21.60 -19.04
N ASP A 423 0.54 20.59 -19.83
CA ASP A 423 -0.20 19.34 -19.90
C ASP A 423 0.14 18.41 -18.73
N ARG A 424 -0.77 17.48 -18.45
CA ARG A 424 -0.68 16.59 -17.28
C ARG A 424 0.54 15.66 -17.33
N ILE A 425 1.00 15.28 -18.53
CA ILE A 425 2.09 14.31 -18.72
C ILE A 425 3.42 15.02 -18.44
N SER A 426 3.66 16.16 -19.10
CA SER A 426 4.85 16.98 -18.91
C SER A 426 5.00 17.41 -17.45
N PHE A 427 3.91 17.87 -16.82
CA PHE A 427 3.90 18.22 -15.41
C PHE A 427 4.23 17.05 -14.49
N SER A 428 3.61 15.87 -14.71
CA SER A 428 3.89 14.69 -13.88
C SER A 428 5.36 14.24 -14.00
N ASN A 429 5.96 14.39 -15.18
CA ASN A 429 7.38 14.10 -15.40
C ASN A 429 8.29 15.12 -14.70
N ALA A 430 7.95 16.41 -14.75
CA ALA A 430 8.66 17.46 -14.02
C ALA A 430 8.71 17.16 -12.50
N ILE A 431 7.57 16.83 -11.90
CA ILE A 431 7.48 16.44 -10.48
C ILE A 431 8.37 15.23 -10.17
N ARG A 432 8.33 14.17 -10.99
CA ARG A 432 9.15 12.96 -10.77
C ARG A 432 10.66 13.24 -10.83
N GLN A 433 11.08 14.12 -11.74
CA GLN A 433 12.50 14.42 -11.95
C GLN A 433 13.09 15.33 -10.87
N HIS A 434 12.28 16.22 -10.27
CA HIS A 434 12.77 17.25 -9.36
C HIS A 434 12.55 16.92 -7.87
N TYR A 435 11.71 15.92 -7.57
CA TYR A 435 11.71 15.28 -6.26
C TYR A 435 13.03 14.53 -6.02
N GLY A 436 13.49 14.51 -4.76
CA GLY A 436 14.72 13.80 -4.39
C GLY A 436 14.65 12.29 -4.66
N TYR A 437 15.82 11.69 -4.90
CA TYR A 437 15.94 10.24 -5.08
C TYR A 437 15.43 9.48 -3.85
N VAL A 438 14.52 8.54 -4.09
CA VAL A 438 14.04 7.57 -3.10
C VAL A 438 14.39 6.17 -3.56
N ASN A 439 15.01 5.40 -2.67
CA ASN A 439 15.46 4.06 -2.95
C ASN A 439 14.29 3.11 -3.19
N GLN A 440 14.37 2.35 -4.28
CA GLN A 440 13.37 1.34 -4.66
C GLN A 440 13.73 -0.08 -4.19
N PHE A 441 14.85 -0.23 -3.47
CA PHE A 441 15.34 -1.49 -2.91
C PHE A 441 15.49 -2.62 -3.94
N ARG A 442 15.94 -2.29 -5.17
CA ARG A 442 16.02 -3.23 -6.32
C ARG A 442 16.80 -4.52 -6.05
N GLN A 443 17.72 -4.52 -5.07
CA GLN A 443 18.51 -5.70 -4.70
C GLN A 443 17.82 -6.63 -3.68
N TYR A 444 16.71 -6.20 -3.09
CA TYR A 444 15.95 -7.01 -2.11
C TYR A 444 15.52 -8.38 -2.65
N PRO A 445 15.02 -8.51 -3.89
CA PRO A 445 14.57 -9.78 -4.45
C PRO A 445 15.72 -10.80 -4.51
N LYS A 446 16.90 -10.36 -4.93
CA LYS A 446 18.11 -11.18 -4.97
C LYS A 446 18.59 -11.59 -3.57
N ARG A 447 18.49 -10.67 -2.59
CA ARG A 447 18.99 -10.88 -1.23
C ARG A 447 18.02 -11.69 -0.37
N TRP A 448 16.87 -11.13 -0.02
CA TRP A 448 15.89 -11.74 0.88
C TRP A 448 14.71 -12.39 0.15
N GLY A 449 14.38 -11.91 -1.05
CA GLY A 449 13.33 -12.51 -1.88
C GLY A 449 13.65 -13.95 -2.29
N GLY A 450 14.92 -14.27 -2.54
CA GLY A 450 15.40 -15.62 -2.84
C GLY A 450 15.12 -16.64 -1.73
N ILE A 451 15.05 -16.22 -0.45
CA ILE A 451 14.64 -17.09 0.66
C ILE A 451 13.16 -17.49 0.51
N GLN A 452 12.29 -16.56 0.10
CA GLN A 452 10.90 -16.88 -0.20
C GLN A 452 10.82 -17.88 -1.36
N SER A 453 11.56 -17.65 -2.44
CA SER A 453 11.62 -18.56 -3.60
C SER A 453 12.11 -19.96 -3.23
N ALA A 454 13.12 -20.06 -2.36
CA ALA A 454 13.62 -21.33 -1.85
C ALA A 454 12.56 -22.10 -1.05
N CYS A 455 11.69 -21.42 -0.31
CA CYS A 455 10.58 -22.06 0.38
C CYS A 455 9.55 -22.64 -0.61
N VAL A 456 9.17 -21.88 -1.65
CA VAL A 456 8.24 -22.37 -2.69
C VAL A 456 8.82 -23.58 -3.43
N HIS A 457 10.09 -23.49 -3.85
CA HIS A 457 10.77 -24.60 -4.51
C HIS A 457 10.84 -25.86 -3.62
N LEU A 458 11.09 -25.71 -2.31
CA LEU A 458 11.09 -26.84 -1.38
C LEU A 458 9.73 -27.54 -1.30
N GLU A 459 8.63 -26.79 -1.31
CA GLU A 459 7.28 -27.35 -1.33
C GLU A 459 7.02 -28.10 -2.65
N LEU A 460 7.42 -27.52 -3.78
CA LEU A 460 7.33 -28.18 -5.09
C LEU A 460 8.10 -29.51 -5.10
N LYS A 461 9.34 -29.49 -4.61
CA LYS A 461 10.25 -30.64 -4.64
C LYS A 461 9.87 -31.75 -3.67
N LYS A 462 9.33 -31.41 -2.49
CA LYS A 462 9.03 -32.40 -1.43
C LYS A 462 7.58 -32.84 -1.41
N SER A 463 6.65 -31.90 -1.49
CA SER A 463 5.24 -32.12 -1.23
C SER A 463 4.42 -32.35 -2.50
N LEU A 464 4.87 -31.80 -3.63
CA LEU A 464 4.10 -31.70 -4.87
C LEU A 464 4.72 -32.45 -6.06
N LYS A 465 5.89 -33.06 -5.89
CA LYS A 465 6.62 -33.74 -6.97
C LYS A 465 5.81 -34.85 -7.66
N LYS A 466 4.89 -35.49 -6.94
CA LYS A 466 4.03 -36.53 -7.53
C LYS A 466 3.03 -35.94 -8.52
N ASP A 467 2.39 -34.83 -8.14
CA ASP A 467 1.29 -34.23 -8.88
C ASP A 467 1.80 -33.28 -9.97
N TYR A 468 2.97 -32.67 -9.76
CA TYR A 468 3.63 -31.74 -10.69
C TYR A 468 5.14 -32.09 -10.86
N PRO A 469 5.48 -33.18 -11.59
CA PRO A 469 6.84 -33.73 -11.62
C PRO A 469 7.94 -32.77 -12.09
N GLU A 470 7.62 -31.90 -13.04
CA GLU A 470 8.57 -30.97 -13.66
C GLU A 470 8.52 -29.56 -13.05
N ALA A 471 7.56 -29.29 -12.16
CA ALA A 471 7.29 -27.93 -11.71
C ALA A 471 8.42 -27.37 -10.85
N ALA A 472 9.07 -28.21 -10.04
CA ALA A 472 10.21 -27.80 -9.22
C ALA A 472 11.41 -27.34 -10.09
N ASP A 473 11.78 -28.15 -11.09
CA ASP A 473 12.95 -27.88 -11.95
C ASP A 473 12.70 -26.68 -12.87
N LYS A 474 11.48 -26.56 -13.43
CA LYS A 474 11.09 -25.40 -14.24
C LYS A 474 11.03 -24.11 -13.42
N PHE A 475 10.47 -24.18 -12.21
CA PHE A 475 10.44 -23.04 -11.28
C PHE A 475 11.85 -22.60 -10.90
N GLU A 476 12.74 -23.55 -10.57
CA GLU A 476 14.15 -23.29 -10.26
C GLU A 476 14.84 -22.55 -11.42
N ALA A 477 14.73 -23.04 -12.65
CA ALA A 477 15.34 -22.40 -13.81
C ALA A 477 14.84 -20.97 -14.05
N ASP A 478 13.52 -20.75 -14.01
CA ASP A 478 12.93 -19.44 -14.31
C ASP A 478 13.20 -18.42 -13.18
N ILE A 479 13.16 -18.84 -11.91
CA ILE A 479 13.40 -17.92 -10.78
C ILE A 479 14.88 -17.56 -10.64
N GLU A 480 15.81 -18.49 -10.91
CA GLU A 480 17.24 -18.22 -10.91
C GLU A 480 17.59 -17.18 -11.98
N LYS A 481 17.02 -17.31 -13.18
CA LYS A 481 17.18 -16.34 -14.27
C LYS A 481 16.54 -14.99 -13.94
N ALA A 482 15.35 -14.98 -13.35
CA ALA A 482 14.65 -13.75 -13.00
C ALA A 482 15.40 -12.94 -11.93
N LEU A 483 15.83 -13.58 -10.85
CA LEU A 483 16.40 -12.88 -9.69
C LEU A 483 17.95 -12.82 -9.71
N GLY A 484 18.60 -13.56 -10.60
CA GLY A 484 20.06 -13.67 -10.63
C GLY A 484 20.62 -14.32 -9.36
N ILE A 485 19.99 -15.41 -8.93
CA ILE A 485 20.33 -16.19 -7.72
C ILE A 485 20.61 -17.65 -8.08
N THR A 486 21.18 -18.40 -7.13
CA THR A 486 21.14 -19.87 -7.16
C THR A 486 20.20 -20.37 -6.05
N ILE A 487 19.15 -21.09 -6.41
CA ILE A 487 18.16 -21.61 -5.47
C ILE A 487 18.78 -22.59 -4.47
N ASN A 488 19.78 -23.37 -4.89
CA ASN A 488 20.50 -24.25 -3.98
C ASN A 488 21.27 -23.46 -2.90
N GLN A 489 21.89 -22.33 -3.25
CA GLN A 489 22.52 -21.44 -2.26
C GLN A 489 21.47 -20.85 -1.30
N MET A 490 20.33 -20.39 -1.82
CA MET A 490 19.24 -19.85 -1.00
C MET A 490 18.64 -20.90 -0.06
N ARG A 491 18.53 -22.16 -0.50
CA ARG A 491 18.11 -23.29 0.35
C ARG A 491 19.13 -23.56 1.45
N SER A 492 20.42 -23.57 1.15
CA SER A 492 21.46 -23.73 2.17
C SER A 492 21.42 -22.62 3.21
N GLN A 493 21.18 -21.37 2.79
CA GLN A 493 20.96 -20.25 3.72
C GLN A 493 19.71 -20.47 4.58
N LEU A 494 18.59 -20.84 3.96
CA LEU A 494 17.35 -21.16 4.65
C LEU A 494 17.54 -22.24 5.72
N PHE A 495 18.21 -23.36 5.40
CA PHE A 495 18.48 -24.43 6.37
C PHE A 495 19.33 -23.95 7.55
N ARG A 496 20.38 -23.16 7.30
CA ARG A 496 21.20 -22.55 8.36
C ARG A 496 20.36 -21.62 9.25
N CYS A 497 19.45 -20.84 8.69
CA CYS A 497 18.55 -19.98 9.47
C CYS A 497 17.50 -20.77 10.28
N MET A 498 17.19 -22.02 9.90
CA MET A 498 16.24 -22.86 10.63
C MET A 498 16.84 -23.52 11.88
N GLU A 499 18.17 -23.62 11.99
CA GLU A 499 18.81 -24.41 13.05
C GLU A 499 18.78 -23.80 14.46
N LYS A 500 18.56 -22.49 14.65
CA LYS A 500 18.66 -21.83 15.98
C LYS A 500 17.88 -20.52 16.10
N GLU A 501 16.68 -20.53 16.68
CA GLU A 501 15.84 -19.36 17.04
C GLU A 501 15.52 -18.32 15.93
N LYS A 502 16.14 -18.39 14.74
CA LYS A 502 16.08 -17.43 13.63
C LYS A 502 14.89 -17.64 12.69
N LYS A 503 13.98 -18.57 13.02
CA LYS A 503 12.72 -18.80 12.30
C LYS A 503 11.91 -17.52 12.10
N LYS A 504 11.94 -16.59 13.08
CA LYS A 504 11.27 -15.29 12.96
C LYS A 504 11.77 -14.45 11.78
N ILE A 505 13.05 -14.57 11.43
CA ILE A 505 13.62 -13.81 10.32
C ILE A 505 13.11 -14.37 8.99
N ILE A 506 13.03 -15.70 8.87
CA ILE A 506 12.40 -16.37 7.72
C ILE A 506 10.92 -15.98 7.63
N GLU A 507 10.20 -15.96 8.74
CA GLU A 507 8.79 -15.54 8.77
C GLU A 507 8.61 -14.10 8.31
N GLU A 508 9.52 -13.20 8.68
CA GLU A 508 9.53 -11.81 8.22
C GLU A 508 9.79 -11.73 6.71
N ALA A 509 10.82 -12.43 6.19
CA ALA A 509 11.13 -12.45 4.77
C ALA A 509 9.95 -12.98 3.92
N ARG A 510 9.25 -14.01 4.44
CA ARG A 510 8.08 -14.62 3.80
C ARG A 510 6.75 -13.91 4.05
N SER A 511 6.71 -12.88 4.89
CA SER A 511 5.48 -12.08 5.03
C SER A 511 5.19 -11.33 3.73
N PHE A 512 3.98 -10.78 3.53
CA PHE A 512 3.72 -9.91 2.38
C PHE A 512 4.09 -8.44 2.68
N ARG A 513 3.58 -7.88 3.79
CA ARG A 513 3.82 -6.47 4.20
C ARG A 513 4.74 -6.28 5.41
N GLY A 514 5.43 -7.35 5.83
CA GLY A 514 6.14 -7.36 7.11
C GLY A 514 5.28 -7.90 8.25
N ILE A 515 5.92 -8.30 9.35
CA ILE A 515 5.26 -8.65 10.61
C ILE A 515 5.32 -7.41 11.49
N SER A 516 4.17 -6.91 11.93
CA SER A 516 4.11 -5.72 12.78
C SER A 516 4.55 -6.02 14.22
N GLN A 517 5.86 -6.19 14.43
CA GLN A 517 6.42 -6.66 15.69
C GLN A 517 6.28 -5.67 16.85
N LEU A 518 5.96 -4.40 16.54
CA LEU A 518 5.79 -3.30 17.50
C LEU A 518 4.34 -2.78 17.56
N ASP A 519 3.37 -3.49 16.99
CA ASP A 519 1.96 -3.08 17.07
C ASP A 519 1.40 -3.32 18.47
N CYS A 520 0.67 -2.34 18.98
CA CYS A 520 -0.06 -2.37 20.24
C CYS A 520 -1.56 -2.54 19.95
N GLY A 521 -2.27 -3.26 20.83
CA GLY A 521 -3.74 -3.21 20.86
C GLY A 521 -4.17 -1.89 21.51
N ILE A 522 -5.05 -1.14 20.85
CA ILE A 522 -5.53 0.15 21.37
C ILE A 522 -7.04 0.16 21.51
N TYR A 523 -7.51 0.75 22.61
CA TYR A 523 -8.89 1.15 22.81
C TYR A 523 -8.98 2.67 22.68
N ASP A 524 -9.62 3.14 21.62
CA ASP A 524 -9.68 4.55 21.23
C ASP A 524 -10.80 5.29 21.95
N GLU A 525 -10.47 6.10 22.96
CA GLU A 525 -11.44 6.96 23.67
C GLU A 525 -11.60 8.34 23.04
N THR A 526 -10.80 8.66 22.01
CA THR A 526 -10.84 9.97 21.38
C THR A 526 -12.02 10.13 20.41
N ASN A 527 -12.66 9.02 20.03
CA ASN A 527 -13.80 8.99 19.11
C ASN A 527 -15.03 8.35 19.77
N PRO A 528 -15.64 8.99 20.78
CA PRO A 528 -16.74 8.38 21.54
C PRO A 528 -18.02 8.16 20.71
N GLY A 529 -18.17 8.85 19.58
CA GLY A 529 -19.31 8.68 18.66
C GLY A 529 -19.23 7.47 17.73
N GLU A 530 -18.07 6.80 17.65
CA GLU A 530 -17.93 5.58 16.84
C GLU A 530 -18.52 4.36 17.58
N PRO A 531 -19.03 3.34 16.84
CA PRO A 531 -19.44 2.08 17.45
C PRO A 531 -18.33 1.47 18.32
N GLU A 532 -18.67 0.96 19.51
CA GLU A 532 -17.64 0.50 20.48
C GLU A 532 -16.71 -0.57 19.88
N LYS A 533 -17.24 -1.47 19.04
CA LYS A 533 -16.44 -2.49 18.33
C LYS A 533 -15.35 -1.90 17.44
N GLU A 534 -15.59 -0.72 16.85
CA GLU A 534 -14.67 -0.06 15.93
C GLU A 534 -13.57 0.70 16.68
N ARG A 535 -13.76 1.00 17.97
CA ARG A 535 -12.78 1.67 18.83
C ARG A 535 -11.62 0.77 19.25
N PHE A 536 -11.74 -0.55 19.05
CA PHE A 536 -10.63 -1.50 19.23
C PHE A 536 -9.81 -1.61 17.93
N LYS A 537 -8.55 -1.18 17.96
CA LYS A 537 -7.67 -1.08 16.78
C LYS A 537 -6.26 -1.61 17.12
N THR A 538 -5.41 -1.81 16.12
CA THR A 538 -3.97 -2.00 16.31
C THR A 538 -3.23 -0.78 15.77
N TYR A 539 -2.19 -0.34 16.47
CA TYR A 539 -1.39 0.81 16.04
C TYR A 539 0.06 0.67 16.50
N ASN A 540 1.01 1.18 15.71
CA ASN A 540 2.42 0.94 15.98
C ASN A 540 2.91 1.77 17.18
N LEU A 541 3.73 1.16 18.03
CA LEU A 541 4.30 1.82 19.21
C LEU A 541 5.01 3.15 18.86
N PRO A 542 5.84 3.24 17.80
CA PRO A 542 6.55 4.48 17.50
C PRO A 542 5.65 5.69 17.25
N SER A 543 4.51 5.50 16.56
CA SER A 543 3.59 6.61 16.32
C SER A 543 2.82 6.97 17.58
N LEU A 544 2.44 5.99 18.41
CA LEU A 544 1.79 6.20 19.71
C LEU A 544 2.66 7.08 20.59
N MET A 545 3.92 6.68 20.79
CA MET A 545 4.90 7.39 21.62
C MET A 545 5.06 8.84 21.15
N SER A 546 5.25 9.06 19.84
CA SER A 546 5.52 10.40 19.33
C SER A 546 4.32 11.35 19.35
N ASN A 547 3.08 10.87 19.13
CA ASN A 547 1.97 11.78 18.78
C ASN A 547 0.76 11.72 19.71
N PHE A 548 0.67 10.72 20.59
CA PHE A 548 -0.56 10.41 21.31
C PHE A 548 -0.38 10.46 22.83
N ARG A 549 -1.49 10.72 23.53
CA ARG A 549 -1.63 10.51 24.97
C ARG A 549 -2.39 9.21 25.19
N PHE A 550 -1.88 8.37 26.07
CA PHE A 550 -2.44 7.05 26.32
C PHE A 550 -2.12 6.57 27.74
N ASP A 551 -2.96 5.67 28.23
CA ASP A 551 -2.78 4.97 29.50
C ASP A 551 -2.56 3.48 29.27
N TRP A 552 -1.96 2.82 30.25
CA TRP A 552 -1.83 1.36 30.27
C TRP A 552 -3.19 0.68 30.48
N MET A 553 -3.40 -0.44 29.79
CA MET A 553 -4.55 -1.31 30.00
C MET A 553 -4.07 -2.76 30.19
N GLU A 554 -4.60 -3.46 31.18
CA GLU A 554 -4.31 -4.88 31.35
C GLU A 554 -4.93 -5.72 30.22
N GLU A 555 -4.19 -6.73 29.76
CA GLU A 555 -4.59 -7.60 28.66
C GLU A 555 -5.96 -8.26 28.90
N LYS A 556 -6.18 -8.74 30.13
CA LYS A 556 -7.43 -9.38 30.54
C LYS A 556 -8.61 -8.43 30.36
N ASP A 557 -8.46 -7.18 30.76
CA ASP A 557 -9.52 -6.18 30.69
C ASP A 557 -9.78 -5.74 29.26
N PHE A 558 -8.71 -5.55 28.47
CA PHE A 558 -8.82 -5.23 27.05
C PHE A 558 -9.58 -6.33 26.29
N MET A 559 -9.19 -7.59 26.49
CA MET A 559 -9.80 -8.74 25.83
C MET A 559 -11.25 -8.97 26.29
N ALA A 560 -11.53 -8.82 27.58
CA ALA A 560 -12.90 -8.92 28.10
C ALA A 560 -13.82 -7.86 27.51
N ARG A 561 -13.34 -6.61 27.40
CA ARG A 561 -14.10 -5.51 26.82
C ARG A 561 -14.30 -5.69 25.31
N ALA A 562 -13.25 -6.09 24.59
CA ALA A 562 -13.32 -6.38 23.16
C ALA A 562 -14.35 -7.48 22.86
N LYS A 563 -14.32 -8.57 23.64
CA LYS A 563 -15.30 -9.66 23.52
C LYS A 563 -16.72 -9.20 23.80
N LYS A 564 -16.93 -8.38 24.84
CA LYS A 564 -18.24 -7.79 25.17
C LYS A 564 -18.76 -6.89 24.03
N ALA A 565 -17.87 -6.18 23.34
CA ALA A 565 -18.19 -5.36 22.17
C ALA A 565 -18.39 -6.17 20.87
N GLY A 566 -18.30 -7.51 20.91
CA GLY A 566 -18.47 -8.37 19.74
C GLY A 566 -17.26 -8.40 18.79
N VAL A 567 -16.06 -8.04 19.28
CA VAL A 567 -14.84 -8.03 18.48
C VAL A 567 -14.16 -9.41 18.53
N VAL A 568 -13.74 -9.92 17.38
CA VAL A 568 -12.88 -11.11 17.31
C VAL A 568 -11.50 -10.78 17.90
N THR A 569 -11.14 -11.43 19.01
CA THR A 569 -9.98 -11.04 19.82
C THR A 569 -8.64 -11.58 19.30
N ASN A 570 -8.65 -12.64 18.49
CA ASN A 570 -7.44 -13.29 17.96
C ASN A 570 -6.47 -12.34 17.22
N ARG A 571 -7.00 -11.26 16.65
CA ARG A 571 -6.21 -10.23 15.97
C ARG A 571 -5.28 -9.46 16.91
N PHE A 572 -5.51 -9.52 18.22
CA PHE A 572 -4.71 -8.84 19.23
C PHE A 572 -3.69 -9.75 19.93
N ASP A 573 -3.73 -11.07 19.71
CA ASP A 573 -2.89 -12.06 20.43
C ASP A 573 -1.37 -11.80 20.27
N LYS A 574 -0.97 -11.11 19.20
CA LYS A 574 0.44 -10.78 18.92
C LYS A 574 0.82 -9.35 19.27
N ALA A 575 -0.09 -8.56 19.84
CA ALA A 575 0.18 -7.20 20.26
C ALA A 575 1.35 -7.14 21.26
N LEU A 576 2.13 -6.06 21.21
CA LEU A 576 3.22 -5.80 22.15
C LEU A 576 2.67 -5.52 23.56
N CYS A 577 1.65 -4.68 23.62
CA CYS A 577 0.92 -4.32 24.84
C CYS A 577 -0.46 -3.77 24.46
N TYR A 578 -1.25 -3.45 25.49
CA TYR A 578 -2.62 -2.94 25.36
C TYR A 578 -2.71 -1.57 26.01
N LEU A 579 -3.26 -0.61 25.26
CA LEU A 579 -3.25 0.80 25.64
C LEU A 579 -4.63 1.42 25.44
N ARG A 580 -4.96 2.39 26.28
CA ARG A 580 -6.14 3.21 26.16
C ARG A 580 -5.74 4.58 25.61
N LEU A 581 -6.22 4.92 24.44
CA LEU A 581 -5.86 6.18 23.78
C LEU A 581 -6.79 7.29 24.27
N THR A 582 -6.22 8.29 24.94
CA THR A 582 -6.96 9.35 25.65
C THR A 582 -6.86 10.72 24.98
N GLY A 583 -5.93 10.92 24.04
CA GLY A 583 -5.82 12.17 23.30
C GLY A 583 -4.59 12.27 22.42
N TYR A 584 -4.29 13.50 22.00
CA TYR A 584 -3.20 13.83 21.08
C TYR A 584 -2.21 14.78 21.76
N ARG A 585 -0.95 14.72 21.37
CA ARG A 585 0.09 15.63 21.88
C ARG A 585 0.17 16.89 21.05
N GLU A 586 0.31 18.04 21.70
CA GLU A 586 0.52 19.32 21.01
C GLU A 586 1.86 19.34 20.29
N VAL A 587 2.91 18.97 21.00
CA VAL A 587 4.25 18.82 20.47
C VAL A 587 4.59 17.33 20.40
N ARG A 588 5.19 16.93 19.28
CA ARG A 588 5.69 15.57 19.10
C ARG A 588 6.70 15.25 20.21
N GLU A 589 6.52 14.13 20.90
CA GLU A 589 7.50 13.66 21.87
C GLU A 589 8.73 13.11 21.14
N ASP A 590 9.91 13.60 21.55
CA ASP A 590 11.19 13.07 21.12
C ASP A 590 11.59 11.94 22.07
N TRP A 591 11.78 10.76 21.50
CA TRP A 591 12.09 9.54 22.23
C TRP A 591 12.94 8.64 21.33
N GLN A 592 13.70 7.74 21.94
CA GLN A 592 14.57 6.82 21.21
C GLN A 592 14.57 5.43 21.85
N PHE A 593 15.08 4.45 21.10
CA PHE A 593 15.36 3.14 21.66
C PHE A 593 16.69 3.18 22.41
N TYR A 594 16.77 2.42 23.49
CA TYR A 594 18.00 2.22 24.23
C TYR A 594 18.16 0.73 24.57
N CYS A 595 19.40 0.27 24.57
CA CYS A 595 19.76 -1.11 24.90
C CYS A 595 21.10 -1.13 25.64
N SER A 596 21.07 -1.34 26.97
CA SER A 596 22.29 -1.48 27.76
C SER A 596 22.93 -2.85 27.50
N ARG A 597 23.88 -2.86 26.56
CA ARG A 597 24.63 -4.04 26.11
C ARG A 597 26.05 -3.63 25.72
N ASP A 598 27.03 -4.32 26.28
CA ASP A 598 28.45 -4.08 25.97
C ASP A 598 28.82 -4.49 24.53
N ASP A 599 28.09 -5.46 23.95
CA ASP A 599 28.33 -5.99 22.60
C ASP A 599 27.60 -5.20 21.49
N LEU A 600 26.93 -4.08 21.80
CA LEU A 600 26.10 -3.36 20.82
C LEU A 600 26.92 -2.86 19.61
N ARG A 601 28.16 -2.43 19.88
CA ARG A 601 29.09 -2.00 18.83
C ARG A 601 29.48 -3.16 17.91
N GLU A 602 29.78 -4.32 18.47
CA GLU A 602 30.13 -5.53 17.70
C GLU A 602 28.93 -5.99 16.85
N ILE A 603 27.74 -5.96 17.43
CA ILE A 603 26.48 -6.21 16.73
C ILE A 603 26.31 -5.26 15.53
N ALA A 604 26.49 -3.96 15.72
CA ALA A 604 26.37 -2.98 14.64
C ALA A 604 27.44 -3.19 13.55
N GLN A 605 28.66 -3.53 13.96
CA GLN A 605 29.77 -3.83 13.08
C GLN A 605 29.60 -5.16 12.32
N SER A 606 28.82 -6.11 12.84
CA SER A 606 28.50 -7.35 12.11
C SER A 606 27.69 -7.08 10.84
N GLY A 607 26.80 -6.08 10.84
CA GLY A 607 25.95 -5.75 9.68
C GLY A 607 24.95 -6.84 9.34
N LYS A 608 24.56 -7.63 10.34
CA LYS A 608 23.69 -8.80 10.16
C LYS A 608 22.30 -8.52 10.73
N VAL A 609 21.28 -9.09 10.09
CA VAL A 609 19.92 -9.10 10.65
C VAL A 609 19.86 -10.13 11.76
N GLN A 610 19.34 -9.79 12.92
CA GLN A 610 19.36 -10.68 14.07
C GLN A 610 18.11 -10.55 14.92
N ILE A 611 17.98 -11.41 15.92
CA ILE A 611 16.93 -11.31 16.92
C ILE A 611 17.52 -10.67 18.18
N LEU A 612 17.05 -9.47 18.51
CA LEU A 612 17.48 -8.73 19.69
C LEU A 612 16.42 -8.77 20.79
N LYS A 613 16.89 -8.94 22.03
CA LYS A 613 16.13 -8.76 23.29
C LYS A 613 16.85 -7.68 24.11
N GLY A 614 16.19 -7.16 25.14
CA GLY A 614 16.74 -6.14 26.03
C GLY A 614 16.54 -4.70 25.51
N LEU A 615 15.66 -4.50 24.53
CA LEU A 615 15.32 -3.16 24.04
C LEU A 615 14.34 -2.46 24.97
N GLU A 616 14.62 -1.18 25.23
CA GLU A 616 13.81 -0.28 26.02
C GLU A 616 13.61 1.05 25.29
N ILE A 617 12.78 1.92 25.85
CA ILE A 617 12.51 3.28 25.34
C ILE A 617 12.83 4.32 26.42
N THR A 618 13.36 5.47 26.02
CA THR A 618 13.79 6.54 26.96
C THR A 618 12.63 7.34 27.56
N ALA A 619 11.46 7.31 26.92
CA ALA A 619 10.25 7.98 27.37
C ALA A 619 9.06 7.01 27.39
N GLY A 620 8.05 7.29 28.21
CA GLY A 620 6.80 6.54 28.27
C GLY A 620 6.58 5.72 29.53
N ILE A 621 5.69 4.74 29.44
CA ILE A 621 5.27 3.91 30.57
C ILE A 621 6.27 2.74 30.74
N ASN A 622 6.89 2.59 31.92
CA ASN A 622 7.86 1.52 32.23
C ASN A 622 7.37 0.10 31.89
N ALA A 623 6.06 -0.14 31.93
CA ALA A 623 5.45 -1.41 31.52
C ALA A 623 5.70 -1.74 30.03
N ILE A 624 5.78 -0.74 29.16
CA ILE A 624 6.12 -0.89 27.74
C ILE A 624 7.56 -1.37 27.60
N SER A 625 8.53 -0.70 28.23
CA SER A 625 9.94 -1.13 28.23
C SER A 625 10.10 -2.56 28.74
N ARG A 626 9.38 -2.96 29.80
CA ARG A 626 9.38 -4.35 30.30
C ARG A 626 8.85 -5.37 29.28
N LYS A 627 7.81 -5.04 28.49
CA LYS A 627 7.30 -5.92 27.43
C LYS A 627 8.25 -5.96 26.23
N LEU A 628 8.79 -4.82 25.85
CA LEU A 628 9.74 -4.68 24.74
C LEU A 628 11.03 -5.46 25.01
N SER A 629 11.61 -5.30 26.20
CA SER A 629 12.87 -5.94 26.62
C SER A 629 12.78 -7.47 26.57
N LYS A 630 11.63 -8.05 26.88
CA LYS A 630 11.38 -9.50 26.80
C LYS A 630 11.14 -10.02 25.38
N ARG A 631 10.75 -9.15 24.44
CA ARG A 631 10.35 -9.55 23.09
C ARG A 631 11.61 -9.70 22.22
N GLY A 632 11.83 -10.90 21.70
CA GLY A 632 12.84 -11.11 20.67
C GLY A 632 12.36 -10.54 19.33
N LEU A 633 12.93 -9.41 18.91
CA LEU A 633 12.58 -8.66 17.71
C LEU A 633 13.59 -8.91 16.59
N VAL A 634 13.12 -9.17 15.38
CA VAL A 634 13.97 -9.16 14.18
C VAL A 634 14.39 -7.72 13.90
N CYS A 635 15.68 -7.43 13.98
CA CYS A 635 16.23 -6.10 13.79
C CYS A 635 17.54 -6.10 13.00
N PHE A 636 17.90 -4.92 12.51
CA PHE A 636 19.20 -4.60 11.96
C PHE A 636 19.70 -3.34 12.66
N ILE A 637 20.96 -3.34 13.09
CA ILE A 637 21.60 -2.19 13.73
C ILE A 637 22.74 -1.72 12.84
N SER A 638 22.72 -0.43 12.51
CA SER A 638 23.82 0.24 11.83
C SER A 638 24.67 1.02 12.82
N ASP A 639 25.96 1.05 12.56
CA ASP A 639 26.98 1.89 13.20
C ASP A 639 26.96 3.36 12.74
N ARG A 640 25.86 3.80 12.14
CA ARG A 640 25.68 5.16 11.60
C ARG A 640 24.37 5.73 12.12
N ASP A 641 24.35 7.04 12.29
CA ASP A 641 23.15 7.76 12.72
C ASP A 641 22.07 7.80 11.62
N ARG A 642 20.85 8.07 12.06
CA ARG A 642 19.65 8.01 11.22
C ARG A 642 19.68 9.05 10.09
N ALA A 643 20.20 10.25 10.35
CA ALA A 643 20.21 11.32 9.35
C ALA A 643 21.19 10.98 8.23
N THR A 644 22.39 10.50 8.59
CA THR A 644 23.40 10.03 7.64
C THR A 644 22.87 8.90 6.76
N LEU A 645 22.21 7.88 7.34
CA LEU A 645 21.65 6.78 6.56
C LEU A 645 20.54 7.24 5.62
N ARG A 646 19.61 8.08 6.08
CA ARG A 646 18.52 8.60 5.24
C ARG A 646 19.06 9.36 4.03
N ALA A 647 20.05 10.25 4.25
CA ALA A 647 20.65 11.04 3.20
C ALA A 647 21.44 10.18 2.20
N LYS A 648 22.33 9.29 2.69
CA LYS A 648 23.20 8.49 1.81
C LYS A 648 22.47 7.39 1.06
N LEU A 649 21.43 6.81 1.65
CA LEU A 649 20.71 5.68 1.06
C LEU A 649 19.46 6.09 0.29
N GLY A 650 19.01 7.35 0.41
CA GLY A 650 17.73 7.79 -0.14
C GLY A 650 16.54 7.08 0.51
N LEU A 651 16.55 6.91 1.84
CA LEU A 651 15.47 6.18 2.52
C LEU A 651 14.15 6.98 2.43
N PRO A 652 13.00 6.32 2.18
CA PRO A 652 11.69 6.97 2.19
C PRO A 652 11.44 7.75 3.48
N ILE A 653 10.63 8.82 3.41
CA ILE A 653 10.39 9.69 4.58
C ILE A 653 9.85 8.91 5.77
N HIS A 654 8.95 7.97 5.52
CA HIS A 654 8.31 7.11 6.53
C HIS A 654 9.04 5.78 6.77
N PHE A 655 10.28 5.62 6.27
CA PHE A 655 11.07 4.42 6.53
C PHE A 655 11.29 4.23 8.03
N GLN A 656 10.99 3.03 8.53
CA GLN A 656 10.99 2.70 9.96
C GLN A 656 12.41 2.39 10.45
N ALA A 657 13.21 3.44 10.54
CA ALA A 657 14.52 3.45 11.17
C ALA A 657 14.54 4.51 12.29
N TYR A 658 15.10 4.13 13.44
CA TYR A 658 15.02 4.88 14.69
C TYR A 658 16.41 5.02 15.31
N GLY A 659 16.62 6.06 16.11
CA GLY A 659 17.85 6.19 16.90
C GLY A 659 17.94 5.08 17.95
N LEU A 660 19.14 4.55 18.13
CA LEU A 660 19.48 3.58 19.17
C LEU A 660 20.73 4.03 19.93
N SER A 661 20.65 4.00 21.25
CA SER A 661 21.78 4.27 22.14
C SER A 661 22.06 3.09 23.08
N ASP A 662 23.31 2.95 23.49
CA ASP A 662 23.72 2.10 24.61
C ASP A 662 23.56 2.82 25.96
N ARG A 663 23.34 4.15 25.93
CA ARG A 663 23.07 4.99 27.10
C ARG A 663 21.71 5.69 27.00
N ALA A 664 21.01 5.80 28.13
CA ALA A 664 19.67 6.37 28.15
C ALA A 664 19.63 7.91 28.00
N ASP A 665 20.72 8.58 28.36
CA ASP A 665 20.88 10.05 28.40
C ASP A 665 21.49 10.64 27.12
N ASP A 666 21.82 9.83 26.12
CA ASP A 666 22.37 10.29 24.85
C ASP A 666 21.36 11.16 24.10
N THR A 667 21.73 12.40 23.79
CA THR A 667 20.89 13.31 22.99
C THR A 667 21.01 13.07 21.48
N LYS A 668 22.06 12.35 21.04
CA LYS A 668 22.32 12.02 19.64
C LYS A 668 22.72 10.55 19.54
N PRO A 669 21.75 9.66 19.28
CA PRO A 669 22.00 8.24 19.15
C PRO A 669 23.08 7.93 18.10
N PRO A 670 24.17 7.25 18.48
CA PRO A 670 25.25 6.91 17.54
C PRO A 670 24.84 5.79 16.58
N TYR A 671 23.84 4.98 16.96
CA TYR A 671 23.35 3.86 16.17
C TYR A 671 21.98 4.13 15.58
N THR A 672 21.66 3.40 14.51
CA THR A 672 20.31 3.32 13.95
C THR A 672 19.80 1.90 14.03
N ILE A 673 18.57 1.71 14.50
CA ILE A 673 17.88 0.42 14.51
C ILE A 673 16.68 0.44 13.57
N ALA A 674 16.54 -0.63 12.79
CA ALA A 674 15.36 -0.94 12.00
C ALA A 674 14.78 -2.31 12.41
N PHE A 675 13.47 -2.49 12.23
CA PHE A 675 12.76 -3.71 12.66
C PHE A 675 12.06 -4.40 11.49
N GLY A 676 11.89 -5.72 11.61
CA GLY A 676 11.14 -6.55 10.66
C GLY A 676 11.57 -6.33 9.21
N ARG A 677 10.61 -6.09 8.32
CA ARG A 677 10.89 -5.82 6.90
C ARG A 677 11.88 -4.67 6.70
N SER A 678 11.78 -3.60 7.49
CA SER A 678 12.69 -2.46 7.38
C SER A 678 14.13 -2.85 7.75
N ALA A 679 14.31 -3.82 8.65
CA ALA A 679 15.63 -4.39 8.92
C ALA A 679 16.21 -5.10 7.70
N LEU A 680 15.40 -5.93 7.03
CA LEU A 680 15.83 -6.67 5.83
C LEU A 680 16.17 -5.71 4.67
N LEU A 681 15.36 -4.66 4.49
CA LEU A 681 15.57 -3.63 3.48
C LEU A 681 16.83 -2.82 3.76
N LEU A 682 17.08 -2.43 5.01
CA LEU A 682 18.27 -1.66 5.37
C LEU A 682 19.56 -2.48 5.25
N GLU A 683 19.54 -3.76 5.64
CA GLU A 683 20.66 -4.67 5.43
C GLU A 683 20.99 -4.79 3.94
N THR A 684 19.96 -4.96 3.09
CA THR A 684 20.14 -5.07 1.63
C THR A 684 20.92 -3.88 1.05
N LEU A 685 20.67 -2.67 1.55
CA LEU A 685 21.32 -1.45 1.05
C LEU A 685 22.74 -1.26 1.58
N THR A 686 23.01 -1.74 2.79
CA THR A 686 24.30 -1.54 3.47
C THR A 686 25.26 -2.71 3.26
N TRP A 687 24.78 -3.80 2.68
CA TRP A 687 25.56 -5.02 2.44
C TRP A 687 26.87 -4.76 1.69
N TYR A 688 26.87 -3.91 0.67
CA TYR A 688 28.07 -3.59 -0.12
C TYR A 688 29.08 -2.68 0.59
N TRP A 689 28.75 -2.14 1.77
CA TRP A 689 29.63 -1.24 2.51
C TRP A 689 30.65 -1.96 3.38
N LYS A 690 30.57 -3.28 3.49
CA LYS A 690 31.48 -4.08 4.31
C LYS A 690 32.39 -4.95 3.42
N PRO A 691 33.62 -5.24 3.86
CA PRO A 691 34.55 -6.08 3.10
C PRO A 691 33.95 -7.44 2.75
N GLN A 692 34.17 -7.90 1.52
CA GLN A 692 33.65 -9.17 0.98
C GLN A 692 34.26 -10.43 1.62
N GLU A 693 35.19 -10.28 2.57
CA GLU A 693 35.85 -11.41 3.25
C GLU A 693 34.89 -12.29 4.07
N ASP A 694 33.63 -11.86 4.26
CA ASP A 694 32.56 -12.65 4.86
C ASP A 694 31.41 -12.87 3.84
N GLU A 695 31.65 -13.69 2.81
CA GLU A 695 30.65 -14.09 1.80
C GLU A 695 29.44 -14.85 2.38
N GLY A 696 29.45 -15.16 3.68
CA GLY A 696 28.43 -15.95 4.33
C GLY A 696 27.82 -15.29 5.55
N TRP A 697 26.88 -14.36 5.38
CA TRP A 697 25.51 -14.69 5.81
C TRP A 697 24.40 -13.68 5.49
N ILE A 698 23.20 -14.25 5.41
CA ILE A 698 21.91 -13.62 5.68
C ILE A 698 21.58 -14.08 7.11
N CYS A 699 21.56 -13.16 8.06
CA CYS A 699 21.32 -13.35 9.50
C CYS A 699 22.50 -13.72 10.38
#